data_AF-A0A7W1PVR7-F1
#
_entry.id   AF-A0A7W1PVR7-F1
#
_cell.length_a   1.000
_cell.length_b   1.000
_cell.length_c   1.000
_cell.angle_alpha   90.00
_cell.angle_beta   90.00
_cell.angle_gamma   90.00
#
_symmetry.space_group_name_H-M   'P 1'
#
loop_
_entity.id
_entity.type
_entity.pdbx_description
1 polymer ?
#
loop_
_entity_poly.entity_id
_entity_poly.type
_entity_poly.pdbx_seq_one_letter_code
_entity_poly.pdbx_strand_id
1 'polypeptide(L)'
;MKKICFLIICIVMGNGLNAQNNVWSLPGLVASFSNNPPTTQPLPIPLNQGVPNTDPWYGYYGQVSDYAHNAMQDAQGNLLFFVVDGRVYDKQGFFIDILFDYSFYGIIKGSSEFLIVPDPGNCSRYYLFAANRNFQAATSDYNPYYAILDLTEPSIWHSGRLGALTYFTSNRSAFNLSSILPNWLLGVYSPGKAGNINFAASRLRPDNSRFVFLTDGLSIFRLRITATGLLFDNYSIVMASGTAYNTVRSEMELVNLQNGNYRIAVPYQSGSDYRIYTAEIDFNTGDVITSTIKIINYIWAPGTPATDIPHISGLEFSPNGNFLYITHNIGGTTNSPIDYYNFTTNQLLPLMVSNAIDFKDSQIELGSNGRLYFANNNRLASLSNPNNPIPPVWNNSERAISYNLSHEGLHPSNMKGRYLLPDQIDGMDYTDHFFANQVCCFQNTAYDKMSYTASANATWTPGLNPLNNNGGQIAKIGEKLIIPAGRTIIIEGMTLQFAPGASLIIEKGTSTANGGNLILRGCTLTAEDNCDIEAMWNGVEVWGDQNIMQNLKQGRITIDNSLIERAHIGVSLFKRTPTIDESFTGGRIVARNSTFKNNSVDVHFKRYAFPNSSTFTLCEFLTTEVITNGLDAHIKMESVQGISFRGNLFENQAINSPPYSFILDRGRGIVSINSRFSVNEYCSVTLPLGTLCSSANKTPNTFRNLTFGIYAWSSNGFNTVSIRGNNFINLPYGIYLGNQLFADVSYNNFEIAFGVKSSSYGLYLDASSKYKVTENNFTSSMIIAQTTGIVVQNTYGSPYINSSVHDNMIYKNYFQNLYVGGQSQGRNATNQYSSCSTAQPQGYGLVWKCNEFTQLIHRADLAVTSGAIWYHQGNYTNPAGNSFSHTPFYDDNDISRNLDAGCFHYYHHP
;
A
#
# COMPACT_ATOMS: atom_id res chain seq x y z
N MET A 1 -4.06 7.84 27.88
CA MET A 1 -5.03 6.74 28.07
C MET A 1 -4.40 5.44 27.57
N LYS A 2 -4.57 4.36 28.32
CA LYS A 2 -3.90 3.06 28.13
C LYS A 2 -4.23 2.47 26.76
N LYS A 3 -3.19 2.20 25.95
CA LYS A 3 -3.27 1.45 24.70
C LYS A 3 -3.70 0.01 25.03
N ILE A 4 -4.92 -0.36 24.68
CA ILE A 4 -5.36 -1.75 24.69
C ILE A 4 -5.07 -2.28 23.29
N CYS A 5 -3.95 -2.98 23.14
CA CYS A 5 -3.70 -3.83 21.97
C CYS A 5 -4.74 -4.95 22.00
N PHE A 6 -5.63 -5.00 21.01
CA PHE A 6 -6.42 -6.19 20.72
C PHE A 6 -5.47 -7.24 20.16
N LEU A 7 -5.01 -8.13 21.05
CA LEU A 7 -4.35 -9.36 20.68
C LEU A 7 -5.46 -10.30 20.16
N ILE A 8 -5.58 -10.44 18.84
CA ILE A 8 -6.40 -11.50 18.25
C ILE A 8 -5.68 -12.81 18.57
N ILE A 9 -6.16 -13.51 19.59
CA ILE A 9 -5.78 -14.89 19.87
C ILE A 9 -6.49 -15.76 18.83
N CYS A 10 -5.88 -15.90 17.66
CA CYS A 10 -6.14 -17.05 16.80
C CYS A 10 -5.53 -18.26 17.50
N ILE A 11 -6.37 -19.09 18.13
CA ILE A 11 -6.00 -20.48 18.47
C ILE A 11 -5.90 -21.22 17.14
N VAL A 12 -4.77 -21.07 16.46
CA VAL A 12 -4.36 -21.98 15.38
C VAL A 12 -3.85 -23.22 16.10
N MET A 13 -4.62 -24.31 16.05
CA MET A 13 -4.10 -25.62 16.40
C MET A 13 -2.89 -25.87 15.49
N GLY A 14 -1.69 -25.88 16.09
CA GLY A 14 -0.43 -25.98 15.40
C GLY A 14 -0.27 -27.33 14.70
N ASN A 15 -0.67 -27.40 13.44
CA ASN A 15 0.15 -28.05 12.44
C ASN A 15 1.10 -26.95 11.95
N GLY A 16 2.31 -26.89 12.50
CA GLY A 16 3.34 -26.02 11.94
C GLY A 16 3.57 -26.44 10.50
N LEU A 17 3.05 -25.66 9.55
CA LEU A 17 3.47 -25.73 8.15
C LEU A 17 4.98 -25.47 8.18
N ASN A 18 5.78 -26.45 7.79
CA ASN A 18 7.21 -26.21 7.62
C ASN A 18 7.39 -25.42 6.33
N ALA A 19 8.22 -24.40 6.40
CA ALA A 19 8.56 -23.51 5.31
C ALA A 19 9.28 -24.30 4.20
N GLN A 20 8.55 -24.75 3.18
CA GLN A 20 9.02 -25.34 1.92
C GLN A 20 7.98 -25.15 0.80
N ASN A 21 8.35 -25.46 -0.44
CA ASN A 21 7.43 -25.45 -1.57
C ASN A 21 6.39 -26.57 -1.40
N ASN A 22 5.11 -26.22 -1.46
CA ASN A 22 4.02 -27.19 -1.29
C ASN A 22 3.83 -28.08 -2.52
N VAL A 23 4.46 -27.73 -3.65
CA VAL A 23 4.27 -28.37 -4.95
C VAL A 23 5.60 -28.88 -5.48
N TRP A 24 5.67 -30.17 -5.78
CA TRP A 24 6.79 -30.79 -6.47
C TRP A 24 6.37 -31.22 -7.87
N SER A 25 7.21 -30.96 -8.86
CA SER A 25 7.15 -31.74 -10.09
C SER A 25 7.85 -33.08 -9.87
N LEU A 26 7.25 -34.13 -10.39
CA LEU A 26 7.82 -35.45 -10.55
C LEU A 26 7.61 -35.86 -12.02
N PRO A 27 8.31 -36.87 -12.54
CA PRO A 27 8.08 -37.38 -13.89
C PRO A 27 6.59 -37.61 -14.23
N GLY A 28 6.02 -36.74 -15.07
CA GLY A 28 4.62 -36.80 -15.48
C GLY A 28 3.58 -36.44 -14.40
N LEU A 29 4.01 -36.08 -13.20
CA LEU A 29 3.15 -35.85 -12.04
C LEU A 29 3.47 -34.52 -11.36
N VAL A 30 2.47 -33.97 -10.69
CA VAL A 30 2.65 -32.94 -9.68
C VAL A 30 2.18 -33.50 -8.34
N ALA A 31 3.03 -33.40 -7.33
CA ALA A 31 2.73 -33.78 -5.95
C ALA A 31 2.43 -32.54 -5.13
N SER A 32 1.36 -32.59 -4.33
CA SER A 32 1.03 -31.55 -3.35
C SER A 32 1.14 -32.11 -1.94
N PHE A 33 1.84 -31.36 -1.08
CA PHE A 33 2.15 -31.71 0.29
C PHE A 33 1.19 -31.07 1.30
N SER A 34 0.11 -30.43 0.83
CA SER A 34 -0.95 -29.87 1.66
C SER A 34 -1.75 -30.93 2.41
N ASN A 35 -1.68 -32.17 1.94
CA ASN A 35 -2.28 -33.35 2.56
C ASN A 35 -1.19 -34.30 3.08
N ASN A 36 -1.58 -35.14 4.05
CA ASN A 36 -0.72 -36.17 4.59
C ASN A 36 -1.46 -37.53 4.52
N PRO A 37 -1.05 -38.47 3.65
CA PRO A 37 0.11 -38.42 2.74
C PRO A 37 -0.06 -37.42 1.58
N PRO A 38 1.02 -36.99 0.92
CA PRO A 38 0.94 -36.11 -0.24
C PRO A 38 0.08 -36.69 -1.37
N THR A 39 -0.65 -35.82 -2.03
CA THR A 39 -1.53 -36.17 -3.17
C THR A 39 -0.81 -35.94 -4.48
N THR A 40 -0.91 -36.88 -5.43
CA THR A 40 -0.34 -36.74 -6.78
C THR A 40 -1.43 -36.70 -7.83
N GLN A 41 -1.21 -35.90 -8.86
CA GLN A 41 -2.04 -35.82 -10.06
C GLN A 41 -1.13 -35.68 -11.30
N PRO A 42 -1.59 -36.03 -12.51
CA PRO A 42 -0.83 -35.78 -13.72
C PRO A 42 -0.48 -34.30 -13.88
N LEU A 43 0.70 -34.02 -14.41
CA LEU A 43 1.03 -32.66 -14.83
C LEU A 43 -0.01 -32.17 -15.88
N PRO A 44 -0.47 -30.91 -15.78
CA PRO A 44 -1.49 -30.39 -16.69
C PRO A 44 -1.04 -30.46 -18.15
N ILE A 45 -1.93 -30.94 -19.01
CA ILE A 45 -1.79 -30.87 -20.46
C ILE A 45 -2.79 -29.83 -21.00
N PRO A 46 -2.43 -29.02 -22.02
CA PRO A 46 -3.36 -28.07 -22.63
C PRO A 46 -4.63 -28.76 -23.14
N LEU A 47 -5.80 -28.26 -22.75
CA LEU A 47 -7.09 -28.79 -23.23
C LEU A 47 -7.32 -28.38 -24.70
N ASN A 48 -7.27 -29.39 -25.59
CA ASN A 48 -7.68 -29.43 -27.02
C ASN A 48 -8.14 -28.09 -27.65
N GLN A 49 -7.24 -27.39 -28.34
CA GLN A 49 -7.60 -26.37 -29.35
C GLN A 49 -7.37 -26.82 -30.80
N GLY A 50 -7.40 -28.14 -31.06
CA GLY A 50 -7.25 -28.66 -32.43
C GLY A 50 -5.81 -28.64 -32.98
N VAL A 51 -4.80 -28.43 -32.12
CA VAL A 51 -3.38 -28.56 -32.47
C VAL A 51 -2.95 -30.01 -32.23
N PRO A 52 -2.17 -30.65 -33.14
CA PRO A 52 -1.70 -32.02 -32.96
C PRO A 52 -0.96 -32.21 -31.63
N ASN A 53 -1.25 -33.30 -30.92
CA ASN A 53 -0.77 -33.65 -29.56
C ASN A 53 0.76 -33.91 -29.44
N THR A 54 1.59 -33.26 -30.24
CA THR A 54 3.03 -33.52 -30.31
C THR A 54 3.91 -32.30 -30.53
N ASP A 55 3.37 -31.08 -30.65
CA ASP A 55 4.21 -29.88 -30.87
C ASP A 55 4.79 -29.35 -29.55
N PRO A 56 6.10 -29.53 -29.27
CA PRO A 56 6.70 -29.09 -28.02
C PRO A 56 6.69 -27.57 -27.82
N TRP A 57 6.39 -26.79 -28.88
CA TRP A 57 6.25 -25.33 -28.83
C TRP A 57 4.83 -24.88 -28.47
N TYR A 58 3.87 -25.82 -28.45
CA TYR A 58 2.50 -25.54 -28.04
C TYR A 58 2.24 -25.81 -26.55
N GLY A 59 2.87 -26.86 -26.00
CA GLY A 59 2.68 -27.17 -24.58
C GLY A 59 3.24 -28.51 -24.14
N TYR A 60 2.90 -28.86 -22.91
CA TYR A 60 3.27 -30.10 -22.26
C TYR A 60 2.31 -31.22 -22.64
N TYR A 61 2.84 -32.37 -23.02
CA TYR A 61 2.07 -33.52 -23.51
C TYR A 61 2.42 -34.82 -22.77
N GLY A 62 2.84 -34.70 -21.51
CA GLY A 62 3.21 -35.86 -20.68
C GLY A 62 4.62 -36.36 -20.90
N GLN A 63 5.52 -35.52 -21.46
CA GLN A 63 6.93 -35.89 -21.58
C GLN A 63 7.53 -36.11 -20.20
N VAL A 64 8.24 -37.22 -20.01
CA VAL A 64 9.03 -37.47 -18.80
C VAL A 64 10.33 -36.68 -18.90
N SER A 65 10.77 -36.07 -17.79
CA SER A 65 12.07 -35.40 -17.74
C SER A 65 13.19 -36.42 -17.87
N ASP A 66 14.11 -36.17 -18.80
CA ASP A 66 15.35 -36.94 -18.91
C ASP A 66 16.49 -36.26 -18.12
N TYR A 67 16.47 -34.95 -17.92
CA TYR A 67 17.58 -34.16 -17.37
C TYR A 67 17.30 -33.59 -15.99
N ALA A 68 16.36 -32.65 -15.88
CA ALA A 68 15.96 -32.03 -14.62
C ALA A 68 14.56 -31.43 -14.74
N HIS A 69 13.88 -31.33 -13.60
CA HIS A 69 12.55 -30.75 -13.49
C HIS A 69 12.39 -30.01 -12.16
N ASN A 70 11.55 -28.99 -12.14
CA ASN A 70 11.11 -28.31 -10.90
C ASN A 70 9.73 -27.66 -11.13
N ALA A 71 9.04 -27.23 -10.07
CA ALA A 71 7.77 -26.52 -10.13
C ALA A 71 7.70 -25.45 -9.04
N MET A 72 6.88 -24.42 -9.28
CA MET A 72 6.64 -23.34 -8.33
C MET A 72 5.16 -23.30 -7.96
N GLN A 73 4.87 -22.92 -6.72
CA GLN A 73 3.50 -22.72 -6.24
C GLN A 73 3.02 -21.26 -6.39
N ASP A 74 1.71 -21.05 -6.38
CA ASP A 74 1.07 -19.75 -6.21
C ASP A 74 0.88 -19.40 -4.72
N ALA A 75 0.34 -18.21 -4.43
CA ALA A 75 0.08 -17.74 -3.06
C ALA A 75 -0.91 -18.64 -2.28
N GLN A 76 -1.64 -19.52 -2.95
CA GLN A 76 -2.56 -20.48 -2.35
C GLN A 76 -1.97 -21.89 -2.25
N GLY A 77 -0.70 -22.08 -2.63
CA GLY A 77 -0.01 -23.37 -2.59
C GLY A 77 -0.38 -24.33 -3.73
N ASN A 78 -1.00 -23.83 -4.81
CA ASN A 78 -1.28 -24.61 -6.03
C ASN A 78 -0.17 -24.43 -7.06
N LEU A 79 -0.12 -25.28 -8.07
CA LEU A 79 0.84 -25.14 -9.18
C LEU A 79 0.69 -23.78 -9.88
N LEU A 80 1.79 -23.02 -9.95
CA LEU A 80 1.89 -21.74 -10.67
C LEU A 80 2.51 -21.93 -12.06
N PHE A 81 3.65 -22.61 -12.12
CA PHE A 81 4.34 -23.00 -13.35
C PHE A 81 5.25 -24.19 -13.05
N PHE A 82 5.71 -24.88 -14.10
CA PHE A 82 6.67 -25.98 -13.97
C PHE A 82 7.67 -25.99 -15.11
N VAL A 83 8.80 -26.66 -14.88
CA VAL A 83 9.89 -26.80 -15.83
C VAL A 83 10.20 -28.28 -16.06
N VAL A 84 10.34 -28.67 -17.32
CA VAL A 84 10.78 -30.01 -17.74
C VAL A 84 11.87 -29.87 -18.80
N ASP A 85 13.07 -30.33 -18.50
CA ASP A 85 14.23 -30.32 -19.40
C ASP A 85 14.46 -28.95 -20.08
N GLY A 86 14.40 -27.88 -19.29
CA GLY A 86 14.64 -26.50 -19.73
C GLY A 86 13.46 -25.81 -20.40
N ARG A 87 12.31 -26.49 -20.58
CA ARG A 87 11.07 -25.87 -21.08
C ARG A 87 10.17 -25.48 -19.92
N VAL A 88 9.67 -24.25 -19.96
CA VAL A 88 8.80 -23.66 -18.94
C VAL A 88 7.36 -23.74 -19.43
N TYR A 89 6.47 -24.20 -18.56
CA TYR A 89 5.03 -24.34 -18.83
C TYR A 89 4.23 -23.65 -17.74
N ASP A 90 3.10 -23.05 -18.11
CA ASP A 90 2.17 -22.49 -17.14
C ASP A 90 1.39 -23.58 -16.39
N LYS A 91 0.60 -23.19 -15.38
CA LYS A 91 -0.23 -24.11 -14.59
C LYS A 91 -1.29 -24.89 -15.37
N GLN A 92 -1.52 -24.60 -16.65
CA GLN A 92 -2.41 -25.36 -17.53
C GLN A 92 -1.63 -26.15 -18.60
N GLY A 93 -0.30 -26.16 -18.54
CA GLY A 93 0.59 -26.91 -19.42
C GLY A 93 0.90 -26.21 -20.74
N PHE A 94 0.50 -24.94 -20.94
CA PHE A 94 0.87 -24.21 -22.16
C PHE A 94 2.33 -23.79 -22.11
N PHE A 95 2.99 -23.81 -23.26
CA PHE A 95 4.40 -23.45 -23.36
C PHE A 95 4.58 -21.95 -23.07
N ILE A 96 5.41 -21.62 -22.09
CA ILE A 96 5.79 -20.24 -21.79
C ILE A 96 7.00 -19.86 -22.64
N ASP A 97 8.10 -20.58 -22.45
CA ASP A 97 9.36 -20.33 -23.13
C ASP A 97 10.39 -21.44 -22.81
N ILE A 98 11.61 -21.30 -23.31
CA ILE A 98 12.69 -22.27 -23.17
C ILE A 98 14.01 -21.58 -22.79
N LEU A 99 14.75 -22.18 -21.86
CA LEU A 99 16.09 -21.73 -21.52
C LEU A 99 17.04 -22.10 -22.68
N PHE A 100 17.51 -21.09 -23.41
CA PHE A 100 18.25 -21.30 -24.65
C PHE A 100 19.47 -20.37 -24.76
N ASP A 101 20.58 -20.93 -25.24
CA ASP A 101 21.80 -20.19 -25.55
C ASP A 101 22.25 -20.45 -27.00
N TYR A 102 22.20 -19.40 -27.83
CA TYR A 102 22.59 -19.46 -29.24
C TYR A 102 24.10 -19.56 -29.45
N SER A 103 24.92 -19.31 -28.41
CA SER A 103 26.36 -19.47 -28.54
C SER A 103 26.74 -20.89 -28.93
N PHE A 104 25.96 -21.91 -28.58
CA PHE A 104 26.12 -23.30 -29.03
C PHE A 104 24.84 -23.94 -29.58
N TYR A 105 23.80 -23.13 -29.80
CA TYR A 105 22.50 -23.55 -30.34
C TYR A 105 21.86 -24.68 -29.52
N GLY A 106 21.76 -24.51 -28.20
CA GLY A 106 21.29 -25.56 -27.30
C GLY A 106 20.29 -25.11 -26.24
N ILE A 107 19.38 -26.05 -25.91
CA ILE A 107 18.46 -25.95 -24.79
C ILE A 107 19.22 -26.29 -23.51
N ILE A 108 19.10 -25.45 -22.48
CA ILE A 108 19.67 -25.68 -21.15
C ILE A 108 18.73 -26.61 -20.38
N LYS A 109 18.98 -27.92 -20.46
CA LYS A 109 18.07 -28.94 -19.92
C LYS A 109 18.23 -29.22 -18.43
N GLY A 110 19.34 -28.79 -17.81
CA GLY A 110 19.75 -29.21 -16.48
C GLY A 110 20.74 -30.38 -16.51
N SER A 111 21.32 -30.71 -15.36
CA SER A 111 22.28 -31.82 -15.22
C SER A 111 21.99 -32.66 -13.98
N SER A 112 22.18 -32.07 -12.80
CA SER A 112 21.96 -32.71 -11.49
C SER A 112 20.65 -32.23 -10.86
N GLU A 113 20.35 -30.94 -10.97
CA GLU A 113 19.12 -30.35 -10.44
C GLU A 113 18.68 -29.13 -11.28
N PHE A 114 17.59 -28.49 -10.86
CA PHE A 114 17.06 -27.26 -11.45
C PHE A 114 16.52 -26.38 -10.33
N LEU A 115 17.16 -25.25 -10.04
CA LEU A 115 16.78 -24.38 -8.92
C LEU A 115 15.85 -23.25 -9.39
N ILE A 116 14.76 -23.01 -8.67
CA ILE A 116 13.85 -21.87 -8.87
C ILE A 116 13.98 -20.91 -7.69
N VAL A 117 14.46 -19.69 -7.94
CA VAL A 117 14.64 -18.66 -6.91
C VAL A 117 13.70 -17.47 -7.15
N PRO A 118 12.72 -17.22 -6.27
CA PRO A 118 11.82 -16.08 -6.40
C PRO A 118 12.54 -14.73 -6.22
N ASP A 119 12.25 -13.76 -7.09
CA ASP A 119 12.88 -12.43 -7.05
C ASP A 119 12.45 -11.66 -5.78
N PRO A 120 13.38 -11.09 -4.99
CA PRO A 120 13.04 -10.36 -3.78
C PRO A 120 12.23 -9.06 -4.04
N GLY A 121 12.34 -8.47 -5.24
CA GLY A 121 11.66 -7.23 -5.61
C GLY A 121 10.34 -7.41 -6.36
N ASN A 122 10.02 -8.60 -6.87
CA ASN A 122 8.89 -8.81 -7.77
C ASN A 122 8.27 -10.21 -7.61
N CYS A 123 7.02 -10.29 -7.13
CA CYS A 123 6.30 -11.55 -6.86
C CYS A 123 5.91 -12.36 -8.10
N SER A 124 6.11 -11.81 -9.29
CA SER A 124 5.82 -12.44 -10.57
C SER A 124 7.09 -12.79 -11.33
N ARG A 125 8.27 -12.60 -10.73
CA ARG A 125 9.57 -12.85 -11.37
C ARG A 125 10.38 -13.91 -10.63
N TYR A 126 11.01 -14.79 -11.40
CA TYR A 126 11.76 -15.94 -10.89
C TYR A 126 13.08 -16.11 -11.65
N TYR A 127 14.15 -16.43 -10.92
CA TYR A 127 15.43 -16.84 -11.49
C TYR A 127 15.46 -18.37 -11.60
N LEU A 128 15.75 -18.86 -12.78
CA LEU A 128 15.79 -20.29 -13.10
C LEU A 128 17.25 -20.68 -13.31
N PHE A 129 17.82 -21.51 -12.45
CA PHE A 129 19.22 -21.96 -12.57
C PHE A 129 19.29 -23.41 -13.02
N ALA A 130 20.20 -23.67 -13.94
CA ALA A 130 20.45 -25.00 -14.47
C ALA A 130 21.87 -25.08 -15.01
N ALA A 131 22.45 -26.28 -15.01
CA ALA A 131 23.71 -26.54 -15.68
C ALA A 131 23.48 -27.29 -17.01
N ASN A 132 24.35 -27.07 -17.99
CA ASN A 132 24.30 -27.81 -19.25
C ASN A 132 25.66 -27.95 -19.91
N ARG A 133 25.77 -28.93 -20.80
CA ARG A 133 26.94 -29.16 -21.64
C ARG A 133 26.99 -28.17 -22.79
N ASN A 134 28.15 -27.55 -23.01
CA ASN A 134 28.38 -26.71 -24.19
C ASN A 134 28.76 -27.59 -25.39
N PHE A 135 27.89 -27.74 -26.40
CA PHE A 135 28.10 -28.70 -27.51
C PHE A 135 29.12 -28.27 -28.59
N GLN A 136 29.74 -27.09 -28.51
CA GLN A 136 30.59 -26.57 -29.59
C GLN A 136 31.98 -27.18 -29.73
N ALA A 137 32.42 -28.01 -28.79
CA ALA A 137 33.71 -28.69 -28.88
C ALA A 137 33.56 -30.20 -28.68
N ALA A 138 34.35 -30.98 -29.44
CA ALA A 138 34.50 -32.44 -29.28
C ALA A 138 34.91 -32.83 -27.83
N THR A 139 35.44 -31.86 -27.08
CA THR A 139 35.72 -31.85 -25.64
C THR A 139 34.84 -30.76 -24.99
N SER A 140 33.77 -31.10 -24.28
CA SER A 140 32.75 -30.09 -23.94
C SER A 140 32.45 -29.96 -22.46
N ASP A 141 32.63 -28.74 -21.97
CA ASP A 141 32.51 -28.31 -20.58
C ASP A 141 31.05 -28.17 -20.15
N TYR A 142 30.79 -28.48 -18.88
CA TYR A 142 29.57 -28.07 -18.20
C TYR A 142 29.68 -26.60 -17.78
N ASN A 143 28.62 -25.85 -18.07
CA ASN A 143 28.51 -24.46 -17.67
C ASN A 143 27.24 -24.23 -16.84
N PRO A 144 27.30 -23.34 -15.83
CA PRO A 144 26.15 -22.90 -15.08
C PRO A 144 25.42 -21.81 -15.87
N TYR A 145 24.10 -21.87 -15.88
CA TYR A 145 23.24 -20.90 -16.54
C TYR A 145 22.18 -20.39 -15.58
N TYR A 146 21.69 -19.17 -15.84
CA TYR A 146 20.42 -18.74 -15.32
C TYR A 146 19.54 -18.08 -16.39
N ALA A 147 18.23 -18.08 -16.18
CA ALA A 147 17.26 -17.31 -16.93
C ALA A 147 16.35 -16.56 -15.97
N ILE A 148 15.64 -15.54 -16.47
CA ILE A 148 14.66 -14.76 -15.69
C ILE A 148 13.29 -14.97 -16.30
N LEU A 149 12.38 -15.59 -15.57
CA LEU A 149 10.97 -15.74 -15.92
C LEU A 149 10.18 -14.57 -15.34
N ASP A 150 9.43 -13.86 -16.19
CA ASP A 150 8.49 -12.82 -15.77
C ASP A 150 7.06 -13.23 -16.17
N LEU A 151 6.22 -13.49 -15.17
CA LEU A 151 4.84 -13.92 -15.34
C LEU A 151 3.87 -12.76 -15.64
N THR A 152 4.35 -11.51 -15.69
CA THR A 152 3.54 -10.35 -16.09
C THR A 152 3.65 -10.04 -17.58
N GLU A 153 4.70 -10.53 -18.24
CA GLU A 153 4.93 -10.28 -19.66
C GLU A 153 3.95 -11.07 -20.54
N PRO A 154 3.44 -10.51 -21.65
CA PRO A 154 2.62 -11.26 -22.60
C PRO A 154 3.38 -12.44 -23.21
N SER A 155 2.73 -13.60 -23.29
CA SER A 155 3.30 -14.75 -24.00
C SER A 155 3.42 -14.46 -25.50
N ILE A 156 4.60 -14.70 -26.06
CA ILE A 156 4.85 -14.59 -27.51
C ILE A 156 4.32 -15.80 -28.29
N TRP A 157 4.02 -16.91 -27.60
CA TRP A 157 3.56 -18.17 -28.20
C TRP A 157 2.04 -18.31 -28.15
N HIS A 158 1.39 -17.73 -27.14
CA HIS A 158 -0.05 -17.88 -26.91
C HIS A 158 -0.73 -16.54 -26.61
N SER A 159 -1.49 -16.03 -27.57
CA SER A 159 -2.27 -14.79 -27.40
C SER A 159 -3.21 -14.86 -26.19
N GLY A 160 -3.18 -13.82 -25.36
CA GLY A 160 -4.01 -13.70 -24.15
C GLY A 160 -3.48 -14.44 -22.92
N ARG A 161 -2.31 -15.09 -23.01
CA ARG A 161 -1.61 -15.68 -21.85
C ARG A 161 -0.43 -14.80 -21.44
N LEU A 162 0.02 -14.96 -20.19
CA LEU A 162 1.17 -14.27 -19.63
C LEU A 162 2.30 -15.26 -19.32
N GLY A 163 3.52 -14.73 -19.15
CA GLY A 163 4.76 -15.47 -19.00
C GLY A 163 5.67 -15.31 -20.20
N ALA A 164 6.91 -14.87 -19.97
CA ALA A 164 8.01 -14.94 -20.92
C ALA A 164 9.36 -15.01 -20.19
N LEU A 165 10.40 -15.54 -20.83
CA LEU A 165 11.77 -15.36 -20.34
C LEU A 165 12.33 -14.02 -20.82
N THR A 166 13.12 -13.37 -19.97
CA THR A 166 13.88 -12.17 -20.35
C THR A 166 15.02 -12.56 -21.28
N TYR A 167 15.15 -11.84 -22.40
CA TYR A 167 16.21 -12.04 -23.37
C TYR A 167 17.41 -11.14 -23.07
N PHE A 168 18.58 -11.74 -22.85
CA PHE A 168 19.86 -11.04 -22.65
C PHE A 168 20.43 -10.48 -23.96
N THR A 169 20.10 -11.12 -25.08
CA THR A 169 20.30 -10.64 -26.46
C THR A 169 19.10 -11.08 -27.29
N SER A 170 18.95 -10.60 -28.54
CA SER A 170 17.79 -10.90 -29.40
C SER A 170 17.45 -12.40 -29.52
N ASN A 171 18.42 -13.27 -29.25
CA ASN A 171 18.27 -14.71 -29.35
C ASN A 171 18.54 -15.45 -28.02
N ARG A 172 19.08 -14.82 -26.97
CA ARG A 172 19.55 -15.55 -25.77
C ARG A 172 18.65 -15.36 -24.55
N SER A 173 17.91 -16.39 -24.14
CA SER A 173 17.07 -16.39 -22.92
C SER A 173 17.79 -16.91 -21.68
N ALA A 174 18.93 -17.60 -21.83
CA ALA A 174 19.76 -18.09 -20.72
C ALA A 174 21.19 -17.50 -20.73
N PHE A 175 21.64 -16.96 -19.60
CA PHE A 175 22.96 -16.37 -19.42
C PHE A 175 23.94 -17.37 -18.81
N ASN A 176 25.12 -17.52 -19.42
CA ASN A 176 26.20 -18.37 -18.91
C ASN A 176 26.95 -17.68 -17.76
N LEU A 177 26.76 -18.18 -16.55
CA LEU A 177 27.35 -17.64 -15.33
C LEU A 177 28.87 -17.77 -15.28
N SER A 178 29.49 -18.72 -15.99
CA SER A 178 30.96 -18.85 -15.99
C SER A 178 31.66 -17.61 -16.53
N SER A 179 30.96 -16.78 -17.32
CA SER A 179 31.51 -15.52 -17.84
C SER A 179 31.72 -14.42 -16.80
N ILE A 180 31.09 -14.52 -15.63
CA ILE A 180 31.19 -13.52 -14.55
C ILE A 180 31.88 -14.07 -13.28
N LEU A 181 32.30 -15.34 -13.31
CA LEU A 181 32.93 -16.01 -12.18
C LEU A 181 34.45 -16.10 -12.38
N PRO A 182 35.26 -15.60 -11.44
CA PRO A 182 36.71 -15.62 -11.55
C PRO A 182 37.25 -17.03 -11.42
N ASN A 183 38.23 -17.38 -12.25
CA ASN A 183 38.88 -18.70 -12.23
C ASN A 183 37.91 -19.87 -12.37
N TRP A 184 36.76 -19.67 -13.04
CA TRP A 184 35.87 -20.76 -13.42
C TRP A 184 36.66 -21.78 -14.23
N LEU A 185 36.76 -23.01 -13.73
CA LEU A 185 37.49 -24.06 -14.43
C LEU A 185 36.69 -24.55 -15.64
N LEU A 186 37.10 -24.10 -16.82
CA LEU A 186 36.79 -24.73 -18.09
C LEU A 186 37.53 -26.08 -18.13
N GLY A 187 36.86 -27.21 -18.32
CA GLY A 187 37.58 -28.43 -18.73
C GLY A 187 37.29 -29.75 -18.03
N VAL A 188 36.21 -29.95 -17.29
CA VAL A 188 35.96 -31.31 -16.74
C VAL A 188 35.41 -32.23 -17.83
N TYR A 189 36.25 -33.15 -18.31
CA TYR A 189 35.85 -34.23 -19.22
C TYR A 189 34.77 -35.09 -18.57
N SER A 190 33.53 -34.97 -19.03
CA SER A 190 32.43 -35.81 -18.54
C SER A 190 31.53 -36.27 -19.68
N PRO A 191 31.46 -37.59 -19.95
CA PRO A 191 30.53 -38.13 -20.92
C PRO A 191 29.10 -38.11 -20.35
N GLY A 192 28.37 -37.02 -20.59
CA GLY A 192 26.94 -36.87 -20.28
C GLY A 192 26.65 -35.95 -19.11
N LYS A 193 25.58 -36.17 -18.32
CA LYS A 193 24.91 -35.26 -17.36
C LYS A 193 25.64 -35.00 -16.04
N ALA A 194 26.82 -35.56 -15.80
CA ALA A 194 27.59 -35.30 -14.59
C ALA A 194 28.53 -34.11 -14.81
N GLY A 195 28.50 -33.07 -13.96
CA GLY A 195 29.18 -31.80 -14.27
C GLY A 195 29.90 -31.10 -13.11
N ASN A 196 29.79 -31.60 -11.85
CA ASN A 196 30.25 -30.88 -10.65
C ASN A 196 29.59 -29.50 -10.44
N ILE A 197 28.42 -29.26 -11.05
CA ILE A 197 27.68 -28.01 -10.89
C ILE A 197 26.40 -28.32 -10.15
N ASN A 198 26.36 -27.84 -8.92
CA ASN A 198 25.19 -27.84 -8.07
C ASN A 198 24.92 -26.41 -7.55
N PHE A 199 23.70 -26.13 -7.13
CA PHE A 199 23.17 -24.85 -6.70
C PHE A 199 22.49 -25.00 -5.35
N ALA A 200 22.47 -23.93 -4.56
CA ALA A 200 21.56 -23.77 -3.43
C ALA A 200 21.28 -22.29 -3.22
N ALA A 201 20.14 -21.93 -2.66
CA ALA A 201 19.84 -20.55 -2.36
C ALA A 201 19.38 -20.35 -0.92
N SER A 202 19.57 -19.13 -0.42
CA SER A 202 19.02 -18.74 0.88
C SER A 202 17.54 -18.35 0.74
N ARG A 203 16.80 -18.49 1.84
CA ARG A 203 15.54 -17.75 2.02
C ARG A 203 15.76 -16.22 1.89
N LEU A 204 14.66 -15.47 1.77
CA LEU A 204 14.70 -14.01 1.71
C LEU A 204 15.40 -13.44 2.95
N ARG A 205 16.37 -12.55 2.74
CA ARG A 205 17.12 -11.89 3.79
C ARG A 205 16.48 -10.54 4.16
N PRO A 206 16.72 -10.01 5.38
CA PRO A 206 16.21 -8.72 5.83
C PRO A 206 16.62 -7.52 4.95
N ASP A 207 17.71 -7.64 4.19
CA ASP A 207 18.19 -6.62 3.24
C ASP A 207 17.52 -6.73 1.85
N ASN A 208 16.42 -7.48 1.75
CA ASN A 208 15.70 -7.77 0.50
C ASN A 208 16.59 -8.39 -0.59
N SER A 209 17.47 -9.31 -0.18
CA SER A 209 18.34 -10.06 -1.07
C SER A 209 18.29 -11.56 -0.82
N ARG A 210 18.87 -12.33 -1.73
CA ARG A 210 19.11 -13.77 -1.57
C ARG A 210 20.53 -14.11 -1.97
N PHE A 211 21.16 -15.01 -1.24
CA PHE A 211 22.37 -15.68 -1.72
C PHE A 211 21.98 -16.83 -2.62
N VAL A 212 22.78 -17.03 -3.67
CA VAL A 212 22.76 -18.24 -4.49
C VAL A 212 24.19 -18.75 -4.53
N PHE A 213 24.40 -19.96 -4.04
CA PHE A 213 25.68 -20.63 -4.10
C PHE A 213 25.70 -21.56 -5.31
N LEU A 214 26.86 -21.66 -5.95
CA LEU A 214 27.10 -22.71 -6.94
C LEU A 214 28.52 -23.23 -6.84
N THR A 215 28.74 -24.47 -7.29
CA THR A 215 30.06 -25.11 -7.26
C THR A 215 30.55 -25.46 -8.67
N ASP A 216 31.87 -25.51 -8.85
CA ASP A 216 32.53 -26.14 -10.00
C ASP A 216 33.24 -27.46 -9.62
N GLY A 217 33.09 -27.90 -8.36
CA GLY A 217 33.78 -29.05 -7.78
C GLY A 217 35.11 -28.73 -7.10
N LEU A 218 35.66 -27.52 -7.27
CA LEU A 218 36.82 -27.03 -6.51
C LEU A 218 36.49 -25.84 -5.62
N SER A 219 35.59 -24.96 -6.06
CA SER A 219 35.21 -23.75 -5.35
C SER A 219 33.69 -23.62 -5.28
N ILE A 220 33.21 -23.03 -4.20
CA ILE A 220 31.82 -22.61 -4.04
C ILE A 220 31.78 -21.09 -4.26
N PHE A 221 31.08 -20.62 -5.27
CA PHE A 221 30.89 -19.21 -5.59
C PHE A 221 29.59 -18.71 -4.98
N ARG A 222 29.59 -17.45 -4.51
CA ARG A 222 28.39 -16.77 -4.02
C ARG A 222 27.94 -15.71 -5.00
N LEU A 223 26.72 -15.86 -5.47
CA LEU A 223 25.96 -14.83 -6.18
C LEU A 223 24.96 -14.19 -5.22
N ARG A 224 24.48 -13.00 -5.58
CA ARG A 224 23.45 -12.28 -4.85
C ARG A 224 22.36 -11.81 -5.79
N ILE A 225 21.10 -12.17 -5.48
CA ILE A 225 19.92 -11.58 -6.12
C ILE A 225 19.47 -10.40 -5.27
N THR A 226 19.29 -9.25 -5.92
CA THR A 226 18.83 -8.00 -5.31
C THR A 226 17.70 -7.40 -6.13
N ALA A 227 17.11 -6.30 -5.68
CA ALA A 227 16.12 -5.55 -6.47
C ALA A 227 16.64 -5.06 -7.84
N THR A 228 17.97 -4.97 -8.03
CA THR A 228 18.59 -4.58 -9.30
C THR A 228 18.97 -5.76 -10.21
N GLY A 229 18.79 -6.99 -9.74
CA GLY A 229 19.14 -8.20 -10.47
C GLY A 229 20.15 -9.11 -9.75
N LEU A 230 20.63 -10.11 -10.49
CA LEU A 230 21.66 -11.06 -10.07
C LEU A 230 23.06 -10.48 -10.32
N LEU A 231 23.94 -10.60 -9.33
CA LEU A 231 25.35 -10.23 -9.44
C LEU A 231 26.26 -11.23 -8.73
N PHE A 232 27.52 -11.33 -9.17
CA PHE A 232 28.58 -11.99 -8.42
C PHE A 232 29.20 -10.99 -7.45
N ASP A 233 29.19 -11.28 -6.14
CA ASP A 233 29.64 -10.34 -5.12
C ASP A 233 31.13 -10.50 -4.73
N ASN A 234 31.91 -11.11 -5.63
CA ASN A 234 33.34 -11.33 -5.49
C ASN A 234 33.76 -12.23 -4.32
N TYR A 235 32.88 -13.17 -3.95
CA TYR A 235 33.13 -14.11 -2.86
C TYR A 235 33.13 -15.57 -3.35
N SER A 236 34.16 -16.32 -2.95
CA SER A 236 34.26 -17.76 -3.19
C SER A 236 34.94 -18.49 -2.03
N ILE A 237 34.62 -19.77 -1.88
CA ILE A 237 35.17 -20.69 -0.88
C ILE A 237 35.93 -21.77 -1.62
N VAL A 238 37.22 -21.94 -1.32
CA VAL A 238 38.05 -23.01 -1.92
C VAL A 238 37.88 -24.30 -1.13
N MET A 239 37.48 -25.38 -1.81
CA MET A 239 37.38 -26.72 -1.25
C MET A 239 38.74 -27.43 -1.32
N ALA A 240 39.29 -27.81 -0.16
CA ALA A 240 40.58 -28.48 -0.11
C ALA A 240 40.55 -29.85 -0.81
N SER A 241 41.57 -30.11 -1.64
CA SER A 241 41.82 -31.40 -2.29
C SER A 241 40.82 -31.86 -3.36
N GLY A 242 40.00 -30.98 -3.93
CA GLY A 242 39.14 -31.35 -5.06
C GLY A 242 39.94 -31.73 -6.31
N THR A 243 39.39 -32.62 -7.14
CA THR A 243 39.97 -32.98 -8.45
C THR A 243 39.01 -32.61 -9.59
N ALA A 244 39.49 -31.84 -10.56
CA ALA A 244 38.71 -31.33 -11.69
C ALA A 244 38.49 -32.33 -12.83
N TYR A 245 38.79 -33.62 -12.68
CA TYR A 245 38.73 -34.59 -13.79
C TYR A 245 37.61 -35.62 -13.68
N ASN A 246 37.03 -35.79 -12.48
CA ASN A 246 35.95 -36.73 -12.26
C ASN A 246 34.72 -35.96 -11.75
N THR A 247 33.54 -36.30 -12.29
CA THR A 247 32.31 -35.55 -12.05
C THR A 247 31.39 -36.22 -11.03
N VAL A 248 30.81 -35.37 -10.20
CA VAL A 248 29.73 -35.68 -9.27
C VAL A 248 28.42 -35.22 -9.90
N ARG A 249 27.42 -36.09 -9.83
CA ARG A 249 26.02 -35.77 -10.10
C ARG A 249 25.22 -36.05 -8.84
N SER A 250 24.97 -34.98 -8.09
CA SER A 250 24.28 -34.95 -6.80
C SER A 250 23.79 -33.52 -6.57
N GLU A 251 23.35 -33.17 -5.36
CA GLU A 251 22.82 -31.85 -5.01
C GLU A 251 23.76 -31.05 -4.11
N MET A 252 23.49 -29.75 -3.95
CA MET A 252 24.08 -28.90 -2.94
C MET A 252 22.98 -28.43 -2.02
N GLU A 253 23.23 -28.48 -0.71
CA GLU A 253 22.20 -28.13 0.27
C GLU A 253 22.62 -26.95 1.13
N LEU A 254 21.63 -26.15 1.54
CA LEU A 254 21.83 -24.98 2.40
C LEU A 254 20.68 -24.82 3.40
N VAL A 255 20.93 -25.13 4.67
CA VAL A 255 19.92 -24.99 5.73
C VAL A 255 20.15 -23.77 6.62
N ASN A 256 19.07 -23.18 7.13
CA ASN A 256 19.14 -22.18 8.18
C ASN A 256 19.25 -22.82 9.57
N LEU A 257 20.18 -22.33 10.38
CA LEU A 257 20.37 -22.75 11.75
C LEU A 257 19.59 -21.86 12.72
N GLN A 258 19.31 -22.40 13.92
CA GLN A 258 18.62 -21.66 14.99
C GLN A 258 19.37 -20.41 15.46
N ASN A 259 20.70 -20.37 15.29
CA ASN A 259 21.53 -19.21 15.59
C ASN A 259 21.46 -18.11 14.52
N GLY A 260 20.73 -18.33 13.43
CA GLY A 260 20.58 -17.42 12.30
C GLY A 260 21.52 -17.71 11.12
N ASN A 261 22.66 -18.36 11.35
CA ASN A 261 23.62 -18.72 10.31
C ASN A 261 23.06 -19.74 9.32
N TYR A 262 23.72 -19.90 8.18
CA TYR A 262 23.45 -21.00 7.26
C TYR A 262 24.45 -22.13 7.49
N ARG A 263 24.11 -23.35 7.06
CA ARG A 263 25.05 -24.45 6.91
C ARG A 263 24.93 -25.02 5.51
N ILE A 264 26.06 -25.12 4.81
CA ILE A 264 26.14 -25.63 3.44
C ILE A 264 26.70 -27.04 3.41
N ALA A 265 26.27 -27.88 2.48
CA ALA A 265 26.86 -29.17 2.18
C ALA A 265 27.03 -29.35 0.66
N VAL A 266 28.24 -29.70 0.24
CA VAL A 266 28.58 -29.85 -1.19
C VAL A 266 29.37 -31.13 -1.41
N PRO A 267 28.91 -32.06 -2.27
CA PRO A 267 29.65 -33.24 -2.60
C PRO A 267 30.69 -32.92 -3.67
N TYR A 268 31.89 -33.48 -3.52
CA TYR A 268 32.97 -33.32 -4.48
C TYR A 268 33.85 -34.57 -4.50
N GLN A 269 34.65 -34.71 -5.54
CA GLN A 269 35.56 -35.83 -5.69
C GLN A 269 37.02 -35.42 -5.44
N SER A 270 37.77 -36.28 -4.75
CA SER A 270 39.20 -36.13 -4.48
C SER A 270 39.92 -37.41 -4.90
N GLY A 271 40.47 -37.43 -6.12
CA GLY A 271 41.04 -38.64 -6.70
C GLY A 271 39.94 -39.67 -6.96
N SER A 272 40.01 -40.82 -6.30
CA SER A 272 38.96 -41.86 -6.36
C SER A 272 37.94 -41.79 -5.22
N ASP A 273 38.15 -40.92 -4.23
CA ASP A 273 37.28 -40.80 -3.06
C ASP A 273 36.18 -39.76 -3.29
N TYR A 274 35.00 -40.02 -2.74
CA TYR A 274 33.92 -39.03 -2.64
C TYR A 274 33.98 -38.35 -1.28
N ARG A 275 33.71 -37.05 -1.26
CA ARG A 275 33.76 -36.24 -0.05
C ARG A 275 32.61 -35.26 -0.02
N ILE A 276 32.24 -34.82 1.17
CA ILE A 276 31.29 -33.72 1.37
C ILE A 276 32.02 -32.61 2.11
N TYR A 277 32.08 -31.44 1.49
CA TYR A 277 32.47 -30.20 2.15
C TYR A 277 31.26 -29.66 2.91
N THR A 278 31.42 -29.32 4.18
CA THR A 278 30.39 -28.61 4.94
C THR A 278 30.99 -27.54 5.84
N ALA A 279 30.29 -26.41 5.96
CA ALA A 279 30.68 -25.31 6.81
C ALA A 279 29.44 -24.47 7.19
N GLU A 280 29.55 -23.72 8.27
CA GLU A 280 28.61 -22.63 8.56
C GLU A 280 28.99 -21.36 7.81
N ILE A 281 27.98 -20.59 7.46
CA ILE A 281 28.08 -19.30 6.78
C ILE A 281 27.38 -18.26 7.66
N ASP A 282 28.10 -17.19 7.99
CA ASP A 282 27.59 -16.09 8.80
C ASP A 282 26.39 -15.45 8.11
N PHE A 283 25.30 -15.27 8.85
CA PHE A 283 24.08 -14.71 8.29
C PHE A 283 24.25 -13.26 7.81
N ASN A 284 25.01 -12.44 8.53
CA ASN A 284 25.10 -11.01 8.24
C ASN A 284 26.07 -10.75 7.09
N THR A 285 27.25 -11.37 7.12
CA THR A 285 28.29 -11.14 6.11
C THR A 285 28.18 -12.07 4.92
N GLY A 286 27.61 -13.26 5.11
CA GLY A 286 27.60 -14.35 4.13
C GLY A 286 28.93 -15.09 4.04
N ASP A 287 29.88 -14.82 4.94
CA ASP A 287 31.22 -15.40 4.89
C ASP A 287 31.27 -16.75 5.62
N VAL A 288 32.20 -17.60 5.21
CA VAL A 288 32.38 -18.92 5.79
C VAL A 288 33.03 -18.80 7.17
N ILE A 289 32.46 -19.47 8.16
CA ILE A 289 33.02 -19.55 9.50
C ILE A 289 34.06 -20.66 9.49
N THR A 290 35.32 -20.32 9.22
CA THR A 290 36.40 -21.28 8.93
C THR A 290 36.61 -22.36 10.00
N SER A 291 36.34 -22.08 11.27
CA SER A 291 36.44 -23.06 12.37
C SER A 291 35.37 -24.15 12.33
N THR A 292 34.33 -23.99 11.52
CA THR A 292 33.21 -24.94 11.39
C THR A 292 33.38 -25.89 10.21
N ILE A 293 34.43 -25.71 9.38
CA ILE A 293 34.66 -26.53 8.20
C ILE A 293 34.86 -28.00 8.61
N LYS A 294 34.13 -28.89 7.96
CA LYS A 294 34.27 -30.36 8.07
C LYS A 294 34.32 -30.99 6.69
N ILE A 295 35.06 -32.10 6.60
CA ILE A 295 35.10 -32.97 5.42
C ILE A 295 34.60 -34.35 5.85
N ILE A 296 33.50 -34.79 5.25
CA ILE A 296 32.95 -36.14 5.45
C ILE A 296 33.50 -37.02 4.32
N ASN A 297 34.15 -38.14 4.66
CA ASN A 297 34.88 -38.96 3.70
C ASN A 297 34.12 -40.25 3.36
N TYR A 298 33.98 -40.51 2.07
CA TYR A 298 33.51 -41.77 1.48
C TYR A 298 34.66 -42.37 0.65
N ILE A 299 35.48 -43.16 1.34
CA ILE A 299 36.77 -43.64 0.81
C ILE A 299 36.56 -44.90 -0.01
N TRP A 300 37.17 -44.96 -1.19
CA TRP A 300 37.21 -46.17 -2.01
C TRP A 300 38.25 -47.15 -1.46
N ALA A 301 37.86 -48.40 -1.24
CA ALA A 301 38.76 -49.42 -0.71
C ALA A 301 39.79 -49.84 -1.78
N PRO A 302 41.11 -49.73 -1.51
CA PRO A 302 42.15 -50.10 -2.47
C PRO A 302 41.99 -51.56 -2.95
N GLY A 303 41.98 -51.78 -4.27
CA GLY A 303 41.90 -53.11 -4.87
C GLY A 303 40.49 -53.67 -5.08
N THR A 304 39.44 -52.87 -4.84
CA THR A 304 38.04 -53.24 -5.14
C THR A 304 37.64 -52.80 -6.56
N PRO A 305 36.67 -53.47 -7.22
CA PRO A 305 36.16 -53.03 -8.52
C PRO A 305 35.61 -51.60 -8.49
N ALA A 306 35.65 -50.91 -9.62
CA ALA A 306 35.10 -49.55 -9.75
C ALA A 306 33.57 -49.46 -9.51
N THR A 307 32.87 -50.60 -9.45
CA THR A 307 31.46 -50.69 -9.05
C THR A 307 31.22 -50.51 -7.55
N ASP A 308 32.28 -50.65 -6.74
CA ASP A 308 32.22 -50.55 -5.27
C ASP A 308 32.65 -49.15 -4.77
N ILE A 309 32.51 -48.13 -5.62
CA ILE A 309 32.78 -46.74 -5.24
C ILE A 309 31.49 -46.17 -4.60
N PRO A 310 31.57 -45.58 -3.40
CA PRO A 310 30.41 -45.00 -2.72
C PRO A 310 30.03 -43.64 -3.33
N HIS A 311 29.45 -43.65 -4.53
CA HIS A 311 28.98 -42.43 -5.18
C HIS A 311 27.84 -41.80 -4.39
N ILE A 312 28.01 -40.54 -4.01
CA ILE A 312 26.97 -39.75 -3.36
C ILE A 312 25.90 -39.42 -4.41
N SER A 313 24.65 -39.66 -4.03
CA SER A 313 23.47 -39.46 -4.89
C SER A 313 22.70 -38.22 -4.44
N GLY A 314 22.41 -38.12 -3.15
CA GLY A 314 21.66 -37.02 -2.57
C GLY A 314 22.14 -36.62 -1.18
N LEU A 315 21.83 -35.38 -0.82
CA LEU A 315 22.13 -34.69 0.41
C LEU A 315 20.86 -33.96 0.85
N GLU A 316 20.57 -33.92 2.15
CA GLU A 316 19.47 -33.11 2.67
C GLU A 316 19.65 -32.88 4.16
N PHE A 317 19.40 -31.67 4.64
CA PHE A 317 19.51 -31.37 6.05
C PHE A 317 18.24 -31.74 6.81
N SER A 318 18.40 -32.12 8.08
CA SER A 318 17.28 -32.04 9.01
C SER A 318 16.80 -30.59 9.13
N PRO A 319 15.50 -30.30 9.37
CA PRO A 319 14.98 -28.93 9.50
C PRO A 319 15.69 -28.04 10.54
N ASN A 320 16.33 -28.62 11.56
CA ASN A 320 17.11 -27.87 12.55
C ASN A 320 18.62 -27.75 12.20
N GLY A 321 19.04 -28.33 11.08
CA GLY A 321 20.42 -28.40 10.59
C GLY A 321 21.38 -29.30 11.38
N ASN A 322 20.92 -30.03 12.40
CA ASN A 322 21.79 -30.86 13.26
C ASN A 322 22.22 -32.17 12.61
N PHE A 323 21.53 -32.61 11.56
CA PHE A 323 21.85 -33.80 10.78
C PHE A 323 21.93 -33.47 9.29
N LEU A 324 22.86 -34.10 8.58
CA LEU A 324 22.91 -34.15 7.12
C LEU A 324 22.66 -35.60 6.69
N TYR A 325 21.58 -35.86 5.96
CA TYR A 325 21.24 -37.16 5.39
C TYR A 325 21.91 -37.34 4.04
N ILE A 326 22.39 -38.55 3.78
CA ILE A 326 23.25 -38.85 2.62
C ILE A 326 22.81 -40.18 2.03
N THR A 327 22.46 -40.21 0.75
CA THR A 327 22.25 -41.44 -0.02
C THR A 327 23.47 -41.69 -0.89
N HIS A 328 23.90 -42.95 -0.96
CA HIS A 328 25.05 -43.32 -1.77
C HIS A 328 25.04 -44.80 -2.15
N ASN A 329 25.83 -45.16 -3.17
CA ASN A 329 26.07 -46.57 -3.47
C ASN A 329 26.85 -47.26 -2.34
N ILE A 330 26.55 -48.53 -2.08
CA ILE A 330 27.30 -49.34 -1.11
C ILE A 330 28.68 -49.65 -1.70
N GLY A 331 29.74 -49.39 -0.94
CA GLY A 331 31.09 -49.59 -1.44
C GLY A 331 32.16 -48.97 -0.55
N GLY A 332 33.41 -49.43 -0.69
CA GLY A 332 34.54 -48.90 0.06
C GLY A 332 34.40 -49.07 1.57
N THR A 333 34.32 -47.96 2.31
CA THR A 333 34.24 -47.94 3.78
C THR A 333 32.81 -47.95 4.33
N THR A 334 31.78 -48.00 3.47
CA THR A 334 30.38 -47.91 3.88
C THR A 334 29.58 -49.16 3.55
N ASN A 335 28.78 -49.61 4.51
CA ASN A 335 27.96 -50.83 4.41
C ASN A 335 26.44 -50.53 4.38
N SER A 336 26.06 -49.25 4.38
CA SER A 336 24.68 -48.77 4.30
C SER A 336 24.51 -47.98 3.00
N PRO A 337 23.31 -47.91 2.39
CA PRO A 337 23.03 -47.03 1.26
C PRO A 337 22.46 -45.67 1.70
N ILE A 338 22.13 -45.51 2.98
CA ILE A 338 21.64 -44.27 3.59
C ILE A 338 22.39 -44.04 4.91
N ASP A 339 23.05 -42.91 5.01
CA ASP A 339 23.75 -42.46 6.21
C ASP A 339 23.18 -41.11 6.68
N TYR A 340 23.51 -40.73 7.91
CA TYR A 340 23.37 -39.36 8.39
C TYR A 340 24.61 -38.95 9.18
N TYR A 341 25.03 -37.70 8.99
CA TYR A 341 26.09 -37.07 9.75
C TYR A 341 25.49 -36.25 10.90
N ASN A 342 25.88 -36.57 12.13
CA ASN A 342 25.46 -35.83 13.31
C ASN A 342 26.50 -34.74 13.63
N PHE A 343 26.12 -33.47 13.46
CA PHE A 343 27.01 -32.33 13.72
C PHE A 343 27.31 -32.12 15.22
N THR A 344 26.48 -32.66 16.12
CA THR A 344 26.70 -32.58 17.57
C THR A 344 27.76 -33.57 18.03
N THR A 345 27.70 -34.81 17.54
CA THR A 345 28.66 -35.87 17.91
C THR A 345 29.85 -35.98 16.94
N ASN A 346 29.78 -35.29 15.80
CA ASN A 346 30.78 -35.33 14.71
C ASN A 346 30.99 -36.78 14.21
N GLN A 347 29.89 -37.52 14.04
CA GLN A 347 29.89 -38.92 13.62
C GLN A 347 29.04 -39.13 12.37
N LEU A 348 29.55 -39.95 11.45
CA LEU A 348 28.79 -40.52 10.35
C LEU A 348 28.19 -41.85 10.82
N LEU A 349 26.86 -42.00 10.71
CA LEU A 349 26.12 -43.16 11.21
C LEU A 349 25.17 -43.68 10.13
N PRO A 350 24.98 -45.00 10.00
CA PRO A 350 24.01 -45.56 9.07
C PRO A 350 22.58 -45.32 9.55
N LEU A 351 21.68 -44.99 8.62
CA LEU A 351 20.25 -44.96 8.88
C LEU A 351 19.66 -46.37 8.72
N MET A 352 19.43 -47.04 9.84
CA MET A 352 18.94 -48.42 9.85
C MET A 352 17.44 -48.49 9.54
N VAL A 353 17.08 -48.61 8.26
CA VAL A 353 15.68 -48.70 7.79
C VAL A 353 15.45 -49.87 6.83
N SER A 354 14.21 -50.34 6.75
CA SER A 354 13.83 -51.41 5.82
C SER A 354 13.96 -50.97 4.37
N ASN A 355 14.49 -51.84 3.50
CA ASN A 355 14.63 -51.61 2.05
C ASN A 355 15.51 -50.39 1.68
N ALA A 356 16.43 -49.98 2.55
CA ALA A 356 17.31 -48.84 2.31
C ALA A 356 18.06 -48.90 0.95
N ILE A 357 18.38 -50.11 0.47
CA ILE A 357 19.08 -50.33 -0.80
C ILE A 357 18.34 -49.78 -2.03
N ASP A 358 17.02 -49.67 -1.95
CA ASP A 358 16.19 -49.16 -3.04
C ASP A 358 16.41 -47.66 -3.28
N PHE A 359 17.04 -46.95 -2.34
CA PHE A 359 17.21 -45.48 -2.35
C PHE A 359 18.66 -45.03 -2.50
N LYS A 360 19.60 -45.95 -2.77
CA LYS A 360 21.03 -45.64 -2.97
C LYS A 360 21.30 -44.62 -4.08
N ASP A 361 20.38 -44.52 -5.05
CA ASP A 361 20.45 -43.64 -6.23
C ASP A 361 19.45 -42.46 -6.14
N SER A 362 18.84 -42.23 -4.97
CA SER A 362 17.86 -41.17 -4.75
C SER A 362 18.54 -39.85 -4.40
N GLN A 363 18.05 -38.74 -4.94
CA GLN A 363 18.14 -37.43 -4.26
C GLN A 363 17.26 -37.42 -3.01
N ILE A 364 17.47 -36.49 -2.09
CA ILE A 364 16.67 -36.38 -0.86
C ILE A 364 16.09 -34.97 -0.81
N GLU A 365 14.81 -34.85 -0.49
CA GLU A 365 14.17 -33.54 -0.38
C GLU A 365 13.24 -33.45 0.82
N LEU A 366 13.24 -32.30 1.49
CA LEU A 366 12.32 -31.95 2.57
C LEU A 366 11.00 -31.43 2.01
N GLY A 367 9.90 -32.11 2.32
CA GLY A 367 8.55 -31.64 1.97
C GLY A 367 8.01 -30.60 2.97
N SER A 368 7.04 -29.79 2.56
CA SER A 368 6.37 -28.78 3.42
C SER A 368 5.67 -29.35 4.67
N ASN A 369 5.45 -30.67 4.69
CA ASN A 369 4.98 -31.40 5.87
C ASN A 369 6.08 -31.83 6.85
N GLY A 370 7.33 -31.38 6.65
CA GLY A 370 8.47 -31.59 7.54
C GLY A 370 9.12 -32.97 7.47
N ARG A 371 8.76 -33.77 6.46
CA ARG A 371 9.32 -35.12 6.24
C ARG A 371 10.37 -35.08 5.13
N LEU A 372 11.40 -35.91 5.25
CA LEU A 372 12.34 -36.16 4.15
C LEU A 372 11.78 -37.23 3.24
N TYR A 373 11.93 -37.07 1.93
CA TYR A 373 11.48 -38.02 0.93
C TYR A 373 12.63 -38.60 0.14
N PHE A 374 12.46 -39.87 -0.22
CA PHE A 374 13.42 -40.65 -0.98
C PHE A 374 12.66 -41.32 -2.14
N ALA A 375 13.15 -41.17 -3.36
CA ALA A 375 12.54 -41.70 -4.56
C ALA A 375 13.23 -42.97 -5.07
N ASN A 376 12.42 -43.85 -5.66
CA ASN A 376 12.90 -44.88 -6.57
C ASN A 376 11.94 -45.02 -7.76
N ASN A 377 12.07 -46.10 -8.53
CA ASN A 377 11.28 -46.29 -9.74
C ASN A 377 9.77 -46.33 -9.55
N ASN A 378 9.27 -46.72 -8.37
CA ASN A 378 7.86 -47.00 -8.17
C ASN A 378 7.23 -46.33 -6.93
N ARG A 379 8.02 -45.70 -6.06
CA ARG A 379 7.50 -45.04 -4.85
C ARG A 379 8.41 -43.95 -4.29
N LEU A 380 7.79 -43.10 -3.50
CA LEU A 380 8.45 -42.27 -2.49
C LEU A 380 8.39 -42.99 -1.13
N ALA A 381 9.52 -43.07 -0.44
CA ALA A 381 9.58 -43.34 0.99
C ALA A 381 9.72 -42.03 1.76
N SER A 382 9.38 -42.04 3.06
CA SER A 382 9.48 -40.87 3.92
C SER A 382 10.12 -41.16 5.27
N LEU A 383 10.88 -40.18 5.79
CA LEU A 383 11.32 -40.12 7.18
C LEU A 383 10.58 -38.98 7.87
N SER A 384 9.69 -39.30 8.80
CA SER A 384 8.75 -38.31 9.35
C SER A 384 9.27 -37.45 10.51
N ASN A 385 10.43 -37.79 11.08
CA ASN A 385 11.10 -36.97 12.10
C ASN A 385 12.62 -36.87 11.83
N PRO A 386 13.03 -36.10 10.82
CA PRO A 386 14.45 -35.93 10.48
C PRO A 386 15.27 -35.19 11.55
N ASN A 387 14.63 -34.55 12.53
CA ASN A 387 15.34 -33.95 13.66
C ASN A 387 15.70 -34.97 14.76
N ASN A 388 15.19 -36.20 14.68
CA ASN A 388 15.52 -37.28 15.60
C ASN A 388 15.51 -38.64 14.90
N PRO A 389 16.66 -39.11 14.37
CA PRO A 389 16.75 -40.37 13.61
C PRO A 389 16.53 -41.67 14.43
N ILE A 390 16.09 -41.61 15.71
CA ILE A 390 15.95 -42.78 16.60
C ILE A 390 14.65 -42.72 17.45
N PRO A 391 13.80 -43.78 17.49
CA PRO A 391 13.64 -44.84 16.48
C PRO A 391 12.93 -44.26 15.24
N PRO A 392 13.42 -44.55 14.02
CA PRO A 392 12.93 -43.91 12.81
C PRO A 392 11.48 -44.27 12.53
N VAL A 393 10.61 -43.27 12.42
CA VAL A 393 9.25 -43.44 11.87
C VAL A 393 9.36 -43.38 10.33
N TRP A 394 10.06 -44.37 9.79
CA TRP A 394 10.29 -44.61 8.36
C TRP A 394 9.05 -45.22 7.71
N ASN A 395 8.58 -44.62 6.62
CA ASN A 395 7.57 -45.21 5.76
C ASN A 395 8.18 -45.55 4.41
N ASN A 396 8.39 -46.84 4.13
CA ASN A 396 9.00 -47.29 2.89
C ASN A 396 8.14 -47.06 1.63
N SER A 397 6.86 -46.72 1.77
CA SER A 397 5.94 -46.55 0.62
C SER A 397 4.89 -45.49 0.91
N GLU A 398 5.34 -44.26 1.17
CA GLU A 398 4.50 -43.08 1.41
C GLU A 398 3.60 -42.77 0.21
N ARG A 399 4.15 -42.83 -1.00
CA ARG A 399 3.38 -42.54 -2.22
C ARG A 399 3.87 -43.35 -3.41
N ALA A 400 2.96 -44.01 -4.12
CA ALA A 400 3.27 -44.67 -5.38
C ALA A 400 3.51 -43.64 -6.49
N ILE A 401 4.57 -43.84 -7.28
CA ILE A 401 4.95 -43.02 -8.43
C ILE A 401 5.45 -43.91 -9.59
N SER A 402 5.72 -43.32 -10.75
CA SER A 402 6.43 -43.99 -11.85
C SER A 402 7.59 -43.11 -12.27
N TYR A 403 8.82 -43.51 -11.91
CA TYR A 403 10.01 -42.69 -12.10
C TYR A 403 11.06 -43.49 -12.89
N ASN A 404 11.42 -43.02 -14.09
CA ASN A 404 12.54 -43.59 -14.84
C ASN A 404 13.87 -43.07 -14.31
N LEU A 405 14.81 -43.98 -14.04
CA LEU A 405 16.14 -43.60 -13.57
C LEU A 405 16.83 -42.68 -14.60
N SER A 406 17.24 -41.49 -14.18
CA SER A 406 17.91 -40.54 -15.08
C SER A 406 19.39 -40.89 -15.17
N HIS A 407 19.85 -41.39 -16.31
CA HIS A 407 21.24 -41.82 -16.51
C HIS A 407 22.21 -40.67 -16.81
N GLU A 408 23.44 -40.80 -16.31
CA GLU A 408 24.55 -39.84 -16.42
C GLU A 408 25.17 -39.72 -17.81
N GLY A 409 24.92 -40.59 -18.79
CA GLY A 409 25.67 -40.57 -20.07
C GLY A 409 24.86 -40.72 -21.37
N LEU A 410 25.58 -40.77 -22.50
CA LEU A 410 25.03 -40.90 -23.87
C LEU A 410 24.72 -42.36 -24.34
N HIS A 411 25.10 -43.41 -23.59
CA HIS A 411 25.05 -44.82 -24.00
C HIS A 411 24.79 -45.82 -22.83
N PRO A 412 23.68 -46.58 -22.82
CA PRO A 412 23.14 -47.26 -21.62
C PRO A 412 23.99 -48.37 -20.96
N SER A 413 25.10 -48.83 -21.54
CA SER A 413 25.77 -50.06 -21.08
C SER A 413 26.71 -49.91 -19.87
N ASN A 414 27.05 -48.69 -19.41
CA ASN A 414 27.99 -48.46 -18.28
C ASN A 414 27.59 -47.26 -17.37
N MET A 415 26.31 -46.90 -17.26
CA MET A 415 25.91 -45.58 -16.76
C MET A 415 25.19 -45.59 -15.41
N LYS A 416 25.76 -44.83 -14.47
CA LYS A 416 25.16 -44.48 -13.18
C LYS A 416 23.92 -43.63 -13.41
N GLY A 417 22.92 -43.77 -12.54
CA GLY A 417 21.66 -43.04 -12.66
C GLY A 417 21.20 -42.47 -11.33
N ARG A 418 20.28 -41.51 -11.40
CA ARG A 418 19.71 -40.82 -10.23
C ARG A 418 18.19 -40.70 -10.36
N TYR A 419 17.49 -40.82 -9.24
CA TYR A 419 16.11 -40.35 -9.12
C TYR A 419 16.16 -38.92 -8.61
N LEU A 420 15.88 -37.97 -9.50
CA LEU A 420 15.99 -36.56 -9.17
C LEU A 420 14.76 -36.07 -8.43
N LEU A 421 14.96 -35.23 -7.44
CA LEU A 421 13.86 -34.54 -6.75
C LEU A 421 14.00 -33.03 -7.03
N PRO A 422 12.90 -32.28 -6.95
CA PRO A 422 12.93 -30.86 -7.27
C PRO A 422 13.61 -30.09 -6.14
N ASP A 423 14.76 -29.50 -6.46
CA ASP A 423 15.55 -28.63 -5.58
C ASP A 423 14.72 -27.50 -4.97
N GLN A 424 14.93 -27.22 -3.69
CA GLN A 424 14.19 -26.25 -2.90
C GLN A 424 15.09 -25.30 -2.11
N ILE A 425 14.51 -24.18 -1.70
CA ILE A 425 15.14 -23.24 -0.79
C ILE A 425 14.74 -23.63 0.62
N ASP A 426 15.61 -24.37 1.31
CA ASP A 426 15.31 -24.89 2.64
C ASP A 426 14.89 -23.81 3.64
N GLY A 427 13.75 -24.08 4.28
CA GLY A 427 13.19 -23.20 5.30
C GLY A 427 12.63 -21.89 4.73
N MET A 428 12.43 -21.78 3.41
CA MET A 428 11.70 -20.68 2.80
C MET A 428 10.19 -20.89 2.87
N ASP A 429 9.48 -19.89 3.38
CA ASP A 429 8.05 -19.79 3.15
C ASP A 429 7.84 -19.25 1.73
N TYR A 430 7.41 -20.11 0.83
CA TYR A 430 7.16 -19.74 -0.56
C TYR A 430 5.93 -18.85 -0.72
N THR A 431 5.05 -18.75 0.28
CA THR A 431 3.90 -17.83 0.27
C THR A 431 4.31 -16.40 0.59
N ASP A 432 5.31 -16.20 1.46
CA ASP A 432 5.83 -14.86 1.83
C ASP A 432 6.31 -14.05 0.62
N HIS A 433 6.82 -14.72 -0.42
CA HIS A 433 7.27 -14.05 -1.66
C HIS A 433 6.16 -13.19 -2.30
N PHE A 434 4.91 -13.63 -2.23
CA PHE A 434 3.76 -12.93 -2.80
C PHE A 434 3.36 -11.68 -2.00
N PHE A 435 3.89 -11.53 -0.78
CA PHE A 435 3.61 -10.41 0.12
C PHE A 435 4.88 -9.66 0.53
N ALA A 436 6.02 -9.93 -0.13
CA ALA A 436 7.34 -9.42 0.24
C ALA A 436 7.48 -7.89 0.14
N ASN A 437 6.63 -7.23 -0.66
CA ASN A 437 6.53 -5.78 -0.72
C ASN A 437 5.09 -5.33 -1.00
N GLN A 438 4.85 -4.02 -0.89
CA GLN A 438 3.52 -3.42 -1.01
C GLN A 438 2.84 -3.73 -2.36
N VAL A 439 3.58 -3.65 -3.48
CA VAL A 439 3.04 -3.94 -4.81
C VAL A 439 2.63 -5.40 -4.90
N CYS A 440 3.50 -6.30 -4.42
CA CYS A 440 3.24 -7.73 -4.41
C CYS A 440 2.02 -8.06 -3.55
N CYS A 441 1.95 -7.48 -2.35
CA CYS A 441 0.83 -7.68 -1.44
C CYS A 441 -0.50 -7.26 -2.09
N PHE A 442 -0.57 -6.08 -2.73
CA PHE A 442 -1.81 -5.67 -3.39
C PHE A 442 -2.21 -6.58 -4.56
N GLN A 443 -1.25 -7.10 -5.32
CA GLN A 443 -1.51 -8.01 -6.43
C GLN A 443 -2.03 -9.37 -5.97
N ASN A 444 -1.60 -9.83 -4.79
CA ASN A 444 -1.93 -11.15 -4.27
C ASN A 444 -3.00 -11.12 -3.16
N THR A 445 -3.46 -9.94 -2.74
CA THR A 445 -4.62 -9.79 -1.87
C THR A 445 -5.87 -10.29 -2.58
N ALA A 446 -6.58 -11.22 -1.95
CA ALA A 446 -7.88 -11.68 -2.43
C ALA A 446 -8.94 -10.60 -2.19
N TYR A 447 -9.59 -10.15 -3.27
CA TYR A 447 -10.74 -9.27 -3.23
C TYR A 447 -12.01 -10.07 -3.52
N ASP A 448 -13.10 -9.78 -2.80
CA ASP A 448 -14.39 -10.42 -3.03
C ASP A 448 -14.95 -10.09 -4.42
N LYS A 449 -14.70 -8.85 -4.87
CA LYS A 449 -14.89 -8.39 -6.25
C LYS A 449 -13.75 -7.47 -6.67
N MET A 450 -13.19 -7.69 -7.86
CA MET A 450 -12.35 -6.66 -8.49
C MET A 450 -13.22 -5.47 -8.90
N SER A 451 -14.23 -5.72 -9.73
CA SER A 451 -15.21 -4.72 -10.14
C SER A 451 -16.63 -5.29 -9.98
N TYR A 452 -17.57 -4.48 -9.50
CA TYR A 452 -18.98 -4.84 -9.39
C TYR A 452 -19.90 -3.67 -9.76
N THR A 453 -20.85 -3.94 -10.67
CA THR A 453 -21.90 -2.99 -11.05
C THR A 453 -23.25 -3.54 -10.60
N ALA A 454 -24.00 -2.76 -9.82
CA ALA A 454 -25.29 -3.19 -9.31
C ALA A 454 -26.30 -3.42 -10.46
N SER A 455 -26.85 -4.62 -10.54
CA SER A 455 -27.75 -5.03 -11.64
C SER A 455 -29.23 -4.73 -11.37
N ALA A 456 -29.63 -4.55 -10.11
CA ALA A 456 -31.01 -4.30 -9.70
C ALA A 456 -31.07 -3.38 -8.48
N ASN A 457 -32.26 -2.84 -8.18
CA ASN A 457 -32.48 -2.15 -6.90
C ASN A 457 -32.42 -3.17 -5.77
N ALA A 458 -31.72 -2.86 -4.69
CA ALA A 458 -31.50 -3.82 -3.61
C ALA A 458 -31.17 -3.13 -2.28
N THR A 459 -31.40 -3.87 -1.19
CA THR A 459 -30.82 -3.57 0.12
C THR A 459 -29.76 -4.63 0.41
N TRP A 460 -28.55 -4.20 0.73
CA TRP A 460 -27.42 -5.05 1.04
C TRP A 460 -27.13 -4.99 2.54
N THR A 461 -27.01 -6.17 3.14
CA THR A 461 -26.73 -6.37 4.57
C THR A 461 -25.62 -7.42 4.70
N PRO A 462 -25.01 -7.59 5.90
CA PRO A 462 -23.98 -8.61 6.11
C PRO A 462 -24.40 -10.03 5.66
N GLY A 463 -25.67 -10.40 5.89
CA GLY A 463 -26.21 -11.71 5.52
C GLY A 463 -26.87 -11.78 4.14
N LEU A 464 -26.96 -10.65 3.43
CA LEU A 464 -27.59 -10.59 2.10
C LEU A 464 -26.93 -9.49 1.26
N ASN A 465 -25.90 -9.83 0.49
CA ASN A 465 -25.25 -8.89 -0.42
C ASN A 465 -24.51 -9.62 -1.57
N PRO A 466 -24.39 -8.97 -2.74
CA PRO A 466 -23.72 -9.55 -3.90
C PRO A 466 -22.18 -9.39 -3.89
N LEU A 467 -21.64 -8.66 -2.92
CA LEU A 467 -20.22 -8.27 -2.90
C LEU A 467 -19.36 -9.45 -2.44
N ASN A 468 -19.71 -10.10 -1.34
CA ASN A 468 -18.96 -11.23 -0.77
C ASN A 468 -19.79 -12.53 -0.73
N ASN A 469 -20.77 -12.67 -1.63
CA ASN A 469 -21.68 -13.83 -1.70
C ASN A 469 -22.39 -14.12 -0.36
N ASN A 470 -22.89 -13.08 0.32
CA ASN A 470 -23.46 -13.15 1.67
C ASN A 470 -22.47 -13.60 2.76
N GLY A 471 -21.17 -13.44 2.52
CA GLY A 471 -20.05 -13.90 3.35
C GLY A 471 -19.80 -13.08 4.62
N GLY A 472 -20.71 -12.17 5.00
CA GLY A 472 -20.65 -11.44 6.27
C GLY A 472 -20.47 -9.93 6.12
N GLN A 473 -20.01 -9.30 7.20
CA GLN A 473 -20.05 -7.84 7.39
C GLN A 473 -19.03 -7.07 6.54
N ILE A 474 -17.91 -7.69 6.17
CA ILE A 474 -16.80 -7.05 5.46
C ILE A 474 -16.80 -7.53 4.01
N ALA A 475 -16.74 -6.60 3.05
CA ALA A 475 -16.51 -6.90 1.65
C ALA A 475 -15.33 -6.09 1.09
N LYS A 476 -14.43 -6.76 0.38
CA LYS A 476 -13.21 -6.19 -0.22
C LYS A 476 -13.39 -5.95 -1.71
N ILE A 477 -13.12 -4.73 -2.17
CA ILE A 477 -13.28 -4.29 -3.56
C ILE A 477 -11.92 -3.87 -4.14
N GLY A 478 -11.52 -4.52 -5.23
CA GLY A 478 -10.19 -4.34 -5.86
C GLY A 478 -10.07 -3.10 -6.77
N GLU A 479 -11.14 -2.68 -7.44
CA GLU A 479 -11.12 -1.60 -8.43
C GLU A 479 -12.34 -0.69 -8.32
N LYS A 480 -13.56 -1.22 -8.55
CA LYS A 480 -14.76 -0.38 -8.69
C LYS A 480 -16.00 -1.01 -8.10
N LEU A 481 -16.76 -0.20 -7.37
CA LEU A 481 -18.17 -0.47 -7.06
C LEU A 481 -19.04 0.57 -7.74
N ILE A 482 -19.92 0.16 -8.65
CA ILE A 482 -20.73 1.06 -9.49
C ILE A 482 -22.21 0.91 -9.16
N ILE A 483 -22.85 2.04 -8.85
CA ILE A 483 -24.30 2.21 -8.72
C ILE A 483 -24.79 2.92 -9.99
N PRO A 484 -25.28 2.17 -10.98
CA PRO A 484 -25.55 2.76 -12.29
C PRO A 484 -26.86 3.57 -12.31
N ALA A 485 -27.04 4.32 -13.38
CA ALA A 485 -28.27 5.08 -13.63
C ALA A 485 -29.52 4.21 -13.46
N GLY A 486 -30.54 4.74 -12.78
CA GLY A 486 -31.82 4.09 -12.54
C GLY A 486 -31.81 3.08 -11.40
N ARG A 487 -30.67 2.87 -10.73
CA ARG A 487 -30.56 1.95 -9.59
C ARG A 487 -30.59 2.68 -8.26
N THR A 488 -31.30 2.09 -7.29
CA THR A 488 -31.27 2.48 -5.88
C THR A 488 -30.72 1.34 -5.06
N ILE A 489 -29.60 1.59 -4.38
CA ILE A 489 -28.95 0.64 -3.48
C ILE A 489 -28.95 1.20 -2.07
N ILE A 490 -29.39 0.39 -1.12
CA ILE A 490 -29.27 0.67 0.32
C ILE A 490 -28.23 -0.29 0.86
N ILE A 491 -27.26 0.19 1.63
CA ILE A 491 -26.28 -0.65 2.33
C ILE A 491 -26.44 -0.40 3.82
N GLU A 492 -26.56 -1.46 4.61
CA GLU A 492 -26.83 -1.39 6.04
C GLU A 492 -25.80 -2.21 6.84
N GLY A 493 -25.12 -1.58 7.80
CA GLY A 493 -24.27 -2.27 8.78
C GLY A 493 -22.98 -2.91 8.24
N MET A 494 -22.67 -2.73 6.95
CA MET A 494 -21.49 -3.32 6.29
C MET A 494 -20.25 -2.43 6.36
N THR A 495 -19.08 -3.06 6.32
CA THR A 495 -17.78 -2.42 6.08
C THR A 495 -17.31 -2.77 4.67
N LEU A 496 -17.10 -1.76 3.81
CA LEU A 496 -16.51 -1.95 2.49
C LEU A 496 -15.06 -1.46 2.52
N GLN A 497 -14.14 -2.37 2.23
CA GLN A 497 -12.70 -2.09 2.15
C GLN A 497 -12.29 -2.00 0.69
N PHE A 498 -11.65 -0.90 0.32
CA PHE A 498 -11.24 -0.62 -1.06
C PHE A 498 -9.72 -0.73 -1.18
N ALA A 499 -9.25 -1.38 -2.24
CA ALA A 499 -7.84 -1.33 -2.62
C ALA A 499 -7.40 0.13 -2.84
N PRO A 500 -6.11 0.47 -2.66
CA PRO A 500 -5.61 1.77 -3.07
C PRO A 500 -5.91 2.03 -4.54
N GLY A 501 -6.42 3.23 -4.84
CA GLY A 501 -6.87 3.59 -6.18
C GLY A 501 -8.26 3.08 -6.59
N ALA A 502 -8.92 2.22 -5.79
CA ALA A 502 -10.29 1.81 -6.07
C ALA A 502 -11.32 2.91 -5.74
N SER A 503 -12.46 2.92 -6.45
CA SER A 503 -13.51 3.94 -6.33
C SER A 503 -14.90 3.34 -6.14
N LEU A 504 -15.77 4.05 -5.43
CA LEU A 504 -17.22 3.85 -5.48
C LEU A 504 -17.82 4.91 -6.40
N ILE A 505 -18.52 4.50 -7.46
CA ILE A 505 -19.11 5.41 -8.45
C ILE A 505 -20.63 5.36 -8.40
N ILE A 506 -21.26 6.53 -8.35
CA ILE A 506 -22.71 6.70 -8.50
C ILE A 506 -22.96 7.51 -9.76
N GLU A 507 -23.55 6.86 -10.76
CA GLU A 507 -23.69 7.46 -12.08
C GLU A 507 -24.81 8.51 -12.14
N LYS A 508 -24.62 9.51 -13.02
CA LYS A 508 -25.69 10.43 -13.41
C LYS A 508 -26.75 9.71 -14.25
N GLY A 509 -27.95 10.28 -14.32
CA GLY A 509 -29.06 9.75 -15.09
C GLY A 509 -28.86 9.90 -16.60
N THR A 510 -29.65 9.13 -17.35
CA THR A 510 -29.70 9.19 -18.82
C THR A 510 -30.99 9.86 -19.27
N SER A 511 -31.27 9.89 -20.59
CA SER A 511 -32.57 10.33 -21.09
C SER A 511 -33.73 9.49 -20.52
N THR A 512 -33.52 8.18 -20.35
CA THR A 512 -34.55 7.21 -19.94
C THR A 512 -34.50 6.81 -18.47
N ALA A 513 -33.37 7.01 -17.78
CA ALA A 513 -33.18 6.60 -16.39
C ALA A 513 -32.89 7.78 -15.46
N ASN A 514 -33.26 7.63 -14.19
CA ASN A 514 -32.82 8.54 -13.13
C ASN A 514 -31.33 8.33 -12.83
N GLY A 515 -30.70 9.20 -12.06
CA GLY A 515 -29.35 8.96 -11.54
C GLY A 515 -29.34 7.77 -10.58
N GLY A 516 -28.15 7.20 -10.39
CA GLY A 516 -27.93 6.23 -9.32
C GLY A 516 -28.20 6.87 -7.95
N ASN A 517 -28.74 6.08 -7.04
CA ASN A 517 -29.08 6.52 -5.69
C ASN A 517 -28.52 5.54 -4.65
N LEU A 518 -27.53 5.96 -3.89
CA LEU A 518 -26.94 5.17 -2.81
C LEU A 518 -27.41 5.70 -1.46
N ILE A 519 -27.79 4.79 -0.56
CA ILE A 519 -28.15 5.10 0.82
C ILE A 519 -27.29 4.23 1.74
N LEU A 520 -26.51 4.84 2.61
CA LEU A 520 -25.67 4.17 3.60
C LEU A 520 -26.27 4.34 4.99
N ARG A 521 -26.37 3.26 5.76
CA ARG A 521 -26.88 3.25 7.14
C ARG A 521 -25.99 2.42 8.05
N GLY A 522 -25.29 3.03 8.99
CA GLY A 522 -24.41 2.26 9.89
C GLY A 522 -23.22 1.64 9.16
N CYS A 523 -22.77 2.21 8.04
CA CYS A 523 -21.72 1.62 7.20
C CYS A 523 -20.35 2.22 7.48
N THR A 524 -19.30 1.48 7.13
CA THR A 524 -17.93 2.01 7.02
C THR A 524 -17.43 1.82 5.59
N LEU A 525 -16.90 2.89 4.99
CA LEU A 525 -16.17 2.85 3.71
C LEU A 525 -14.73 3.28 4.00
N THR A 526 -13.76 2.39 3.77
CA THR A 526 -12.35 2.63 4.10
C THR A 526 -11.40 2.03 3.06
N ALA A 527 -10.14 2.47 3.06
CA ALA A 527 -9.06 1.74 2.42
C ALA A 527 -8.80 0.41 3.14
N GLU A 528 -8.36 -0.58 2.38
CA GLU A 528 -7.77 -1.82 2.88
C GLU A 528 -6.39 -1.51 3.53
N ASP A 529 -6.09 -2.11 4.68
CA ASP A 529 -4.90 -1.84 5.48
C ASP A 529 -3.92 -3.02 5.62
N ASN A 530 -4.16 -4.16 4.96
CA ASN A 530 -3.29 -5.33 5.16
C ASN A 530 -1.92 -5.15 4.51
N CYS A 531 -1.84 -4.42 3.39
CA CYS A 531 -0.58 -4.20 2.67
C CYS A 531 0.10 -2.87 3.00
N ASP A 532 -0.70 -1.86 3.37
CA ASP A 532 -0.21 -0.54 3.76
C ASP A 532 -1.27 0.17 4.62
N ILE A 533 -0.91 0.43 5.87
CA ILE A 533 -1.77 1.11 6.84
C ILE A 533 -1.99 2.59 6.50
N GLU A 534 -1.12 3.19 5.70
CA GLU A 534 -1.23 4.56 5.21
C GLU A 534 -1.94 4.65 3.85
N ALA A 535 -2.30 3.50 3.24
CA ALA A 535 -2.93 3.49 1.94
C ALA A 535 -4.22 4.31 1.91
N MET A 536 -4.47 4.98 0.80
CA MET A 536 -5.70 5.72 0.56
C MET A 536 -6.42 5.18 -0.68
N TRP A 537 -7.74 5.03 -0.58
CA TRP A 537 -8.58 4.72 -1.74
C TRP A 537 -9.05 6.03 -2.40
N ASN A 538 -9.67 5.94 -3.57
CA ASN A 538 -10.10 7.15 -4.30
C ASN A 538 -11.39 7.78 -3.74
N GLY A 539 -12.12 7.09 -2.88
CA GLY A 539 -13.36 7.57 -2.29
C GLY A 539 -14.58 7.41 -3.20
N VAL A 540 -15.63 8.17 -2.89
CA VAL A 540 -16.91 8.11 -3.59
C VAL A 540 -17.02 9.20 -4.66
N GLU A 541 -17.34 8.82 -5.88
CA GLU A 541 -17.69 9.74 -6.96
C GLU A 541 -19.20 9.78 -7.19
N VAL A 542 -19.79 10.96 -7.10
CA VAL A 542 -21.22 11.19 -7.32
C VAL A 542 -21.38 12.06 -8.56
N TRP A 543 -21.68 11.42 -9.68
CA TRP A 543 -21.71 12.08 -10.97
C TRP A 543 -23.03 12.84 -11.18
N GLY A 544 -22.92 14.05 -11.71
CA GLY A 544 -24.06 14.91 -12.01
C GLY A 544 -24.10 15.39 -13.46
N ASP A 545 -25.08 16.22 -13.77
CA ASP A 545 -25.14 17.01 -15.00
C ASP A 545 -25.26 18.49 -14.67
N GLN A 546 -24.26 19.27 -15.03
CA GLN A 546 -24.18 20.68 -14.68
C GLN A 546 -25.29 21.55 -15.26
N ASN A 547 -25.94 21.09 -16.33
CA ASN A 547 -26.93 21.83 -17.11
C ASN A 547 -28.37 21.48 -16.71
N ILE A 548 -28.57 20.61 -15.72
CA ILE A 548 -29.89 20.18 -15.27
C ILE A 548 -30.03 20.46 -13.77
N MET A 549 -31.15 21.08 -13.34
CA MET A 549 -31.51 21.22 -11.93
C MET A 549 -31.46 19.89 -11.18
N GLN A 550 -31.22 19.90 -9.86
CA GLN A 550 -31.15 18.68 -9.05
C GLN A 550 -32.52 18.01 -8.87
N ASN A 551 -32.99 17.39 -9.95
CA ASN A 551 -34.12 16.48 -9.99
C ASN A 551 -33.59 15.04 -9.93
N LEU A 552 -34.41 14.06 -10.34
CA LEU A 552 -34.04 12.64 -10.29
C LEU A 552 -32.84 12.26 -11.18
N LYS A 553 -32.32 13.15 -12.03
CA LYS A 553 -31.22 12.85 -12.98
C LYS A 553 -29.81 13.00 -12.41
N GLN A 554 -29.64 13.63 -11.25
CA GLN A 554 -28.32 13.69 -10.62
C GLN A 554 -28.02 12.38 -9.90
N GLY A 555 -26.76 11.93 -9.89
CA GLY A 555 -26.29 10.93 -8.94
C GLY A 555 -26.50 11.44 -7.52
N ARG A 556 -26.89 10.53 -6.62
CA ARG A 556 -27.30 10.86 -5.25
C ARG A 556 -26.67 9.90 -4.25
N ILE A 557 -26.18 10.48 -3.16
CA ILE A 557 -25.80 9.72 -1.97
C ILE A 557 -26.50 10.28 -0.73
N THR A 558 -27.03 9.39 0.09
CA THR A 558 -27.48 9.67 1.46
C THR A 558 -26.62 8.87 2.43
N ILE A 559 -26.04 9.54 3.42
CA ILE A 559 -25.14 8.95 4.41
C ILE A 559 -25.75 9.19 5.78
N ASP A 560 -26.05 8.11 6.50
CA ASP A 560 -26.68 8.18 7.82
C ASP A 560 -25.93 7.26 8.79
N ASN A 561 -25.50 7.80 9.93
CA ASN A 561 -24.72 7.08 10.94
C ASN A 561 -23.58 6.24 10.35
N SER A 562 -22.85 6.78 9.36
CA SER A 562 -21.81 6.03 8.65
C SER A 562 -20.46 6.74 8.68
N LEU A 563 -19.40 6.00 8.42
CA LEU A 563 -18.01 6.45 8.38
C LEU A 563 -17.44 6.35 6.96
N ILE A 564 -16.83 7.43 6.47
CA ILE A 564 -16.01 7.43 5.25
C ILE A 564 -14.60 7.87 5.65
N GLU A 565 -13.62 6.98 5.49
CA GLU A 565 -12.25 7.24 5.93
C GLU A 565 -11.17 6.80 4.96
N ARG A 566 -9.96 7.35 5.17
CA ARG A 566 -8.74 7.03 4.41
C ARG A 566 -8.89 7.15 2.90
N ALA A 567 -9.65 8.13 2.41
CA ALA A 567 -9.82 8.41 0.99
C ALA A 567 -9.06 9.67 0.56
N HIS A 568 -8.52 9.69 -0.65
CA HIS A 568 -7.97 10.92 -1.24
C HIS A 568 -9.00 12.05 -1.27
N ILE A 569 -10.24 11.73 -1.66
CA ILE A 569 -11.40 12.58 -1.50
C ILE A 569 -12.53 11.72 -0.97
N GLY A 570 -13.04 11.95 0.24
CA GLY A 570 -14.12 11.13 0.82
C GLY A 570 -15.33 11.04 -0.11
N VAL A 571 -15.83 12.19 -0.57
CA VAL A 571 -16.89 12.28 -1.59
C VAL A 571 -16.61 13.41 -2.58
N SER A 572 -16.46 13.09 -3.87
CA SER A 572 -16.45 14.06 -4.97
C SER A 572 -17.81 14.14 -5.65
N LEU A 573 -18.37 15.35 -5.80
CA LEU A 573 -19.65 15.57 -6.48
C LEU A 573 -19.47 15.78 -7.99
N PHE A 574 -18.46 15.11 -8.53
CA PHE A 574 -18.03 15.13 -9.92
C PHE A 574 -17.21 13.87 -10.24
N LYS A 575 -17.04 13.59 -11.53
CA LYS A 575 -16.18 12.52 -12.03
C LYS A 575 -14.71 12.89 -11.91
N ARG A 576 -13.91 12.01 -11.31
CA ARG A 576 -12.47 12.23 -11.18
C ARG A 576 -11.76 11.84 -12.47
N THR A 577 -11.11 12.82 -13.08
CA THR A 577 -10.25 12.66 -14.26
C THR A 577 -9.05 13.59 -14.11
N PRO A 578 -7.92 13.32 -14.80
CA PRO A 578 -6.74 14.21 -14.75
C PRO A 578 -7.06 15.67 -15.10
N THR A 579 -7.97 15.85 -16.07
CA THR A 579 -8.59 17.14 -16.42
C THR A 579 -10.05 17.08 -16.04
N ILE A 580 -10.57 18.07 -15.30
CA ILE A 580 -11.97 18.11 -14.85
C ILE A 580 -12.92 18.03 -16.05
N ASP A 581 -13.81 17.04 -16.05
CA ASP A 581 -14.93 16.97 -16.97
C ASP A 581 -16.16 17.63 -16.34
N GLU A 582 -16.40 18.89 -16.71
CA GLU A 582 -17.52 19.67 -16.17
C GLU A 582 -18.90 19.06 -16.51
N SER A 583 -18.99 18.17 -17.50
CA SER A 583 -20.26 17.50 -17.84
C SER A 583 -20.71 16.47 -16.81
N PHE A 584 -19.87 16.17 -15.81
CA PHE A 584 -20.14 15.22 -14.73
C PHE A 584 -20.28 15.87 -13.35
N THR A 585 -20.35 17.20 -13.24
CA THR A 585 -20.52 17.90 -11.96
C THR A 585 -22.00 18.06 -11.59
N GLY A 586 -22.28 18.36 -10.32
CA GLY A 586 -23.65 18.65 -9.87
C GLY A 586 -24.31 17.52 -9.07
N GLY A 587 -23.55 16.48 -8.70
CA GLY A 587 -24.01 15.43 -7.80
C GLY A 587 -24.56 15.96 -6.47
N ARG A 588 -25.34 15.12 -5.79
CA ARG A 588 -26.04 15.49 -4.55
C ARG A 588 -25.66 14.58 -3.37
N ILE A 589 -25.32 15.20 -2.25
CA ILE A 589 -25.03 14.51 -0.98
C ILE A 589 -25.94 15.02 0.14
N VAL A 590 -26.51 14.09 0.91
CA VAL A 590 -27.18 14.37 2.18
C VAL A 590 -26.53 13.52 3.25
N ALA A 591 -25.80 14.14 4.17
CA ALA A 591 -25.14 13.44 5.27
C ALA A 591 -25.73 13.86 6.63
N ARG A 592 -26.00 12.87 7.49
CA ARG A 592 -26.49 13.07 8.86
C ARG A 592 -25.76 12.17 9.84
N ASN A 593 -25.41 12.70 11.02
CA ASN A 593 -24.79 11.93 12.10
C ASN A 593 -23.63 11.04 11.62
N SER A 594 -22.85 11.51 10.64
CA SER A 594 -21.87 10.69 9.93
C SER A 594 -20.50 11.30 10.04
N THR A 595 -19.47 10.47 9.95
CA THR A 595 -18.08 10.88 10.15
C THR A 595 -17.30 10.74 8.84
N PHE A 596 -16.53 11.77 8.52
CA PHE A 596 -15.51 11.76 7.49
C PHE A 596 -14.17 11.91 8.20
N LYS A 597 -13.28 10.93 8.08
CA LYS A 597 -12.07 10.85 8.92
C LYS A 597 -10.83 10.53 8.11
N ASN A 598 -9.74 11.26 8.34
CA ASN A 598 -8.43 11.01 7.74
C ASN A 598 -8.50 10.94 6.19
N ASN A 599 -9.38 11.72 5.57
CA ASN A 599 -9.37 11.94 4.12
C ASN A 599 -8.52 13.18 3.81
N SER A 600 -7.81 13.22 2.67
CA SER A 600 -7.05 14.44 2.31
C SER A 600 -7.99 15.63 2.05
N VAL A 601 -9.17 15.33 1.50
CA VAL A 601 -10.34 16.20 1.42
C VAL A 601 -11.58 15.38 1.77
N ASP A 602 -12.44 15.83 2.67
CA ASP A 602 -13.63 15.03 3.01
C ASP A 602 -14.70 15.14 1.92
N VAL A 603 -15.02 16.35 1.47
CA VAL A 603 -16.01 16.57 0.41
C VAL A 603 -15.59 17.67 -0.57
N HIS A 604 -15.73 17.40 -1.86
CA HIS A 604 -15.33 18.32 -2.92
C HIS A 604 -16.45 18.55 -3.94
N PHE A 605 -16.85 19.82 -4.07
CA PHE A 605 -17.79 20.32 -5.07
C PHE A 605 -17.10 21.12 -6.16
N LYS A 606 -17.52 20.91 -7.41
CA LYS A 606 -17.15 21.70 -8.58
C LYS A 606 -18.35 22.46 -9.15
N ARG A 607 -18.08 23.24 -10.19
CA ARG A 607 -19.03 24.17 -10.83
C ARG A 607 -20.38 23.50 -11.09
N TYR A 608 -21.46 24.18 -10.71
CA TYR A 608 -22.82 23.74 -10.98
C TYR A 608 -23.74 24.94 -11.20
N ALA A 609 -24.51 24.95 -12.29
CA ALA A 609 -25.23 26.14 -12.74
C ALA A 609 -26.48 26.49 -11.90
N PHE A 610 -26.98 25.55 -11.11
CA PHE A 610 -28.22 25.70 -10.34
C PHE A 610 -27.96 25.65 -8.83
N PRO A 611 -28.95 25.95 -7.98
CA PRO A 611 -28.87 25.64 -6.56
C PRO A 611 -28.71 24.13 -6.33
N ASN A 612 -27.58 23.74 -5.74
CA ASN A 612 -27.31 22.42 -5.20
C ASN A 612 -27.95 22.31 -3.80
N SER A 613 -28.68 21.22 -3.59
CA SER A 613 -29.47 20.93 -2.38
C SER A 613 -28.74 20.00 -1.41
N SER A 614 -27.40 19.97 -1.48
CA SER A 614 -26.59 19.14 -0.58
C SER A 614 -26.55 19.70 0.84
N THR A 615 -26.60 18.82 1.83
CA THR A 615 -26.72 19.19 3.24
C THR A 615 -25.90 18.28 4.14
N PHE A 616 -25.32 18.86 5.19
CA PHE A 616 -24.54 18.18 6.23
C PHE A 616 -25.09 18.60 7.58
N THR A 617 -25.59 17.64 8.36
CA THR A 617 -26.21 17.91 9.66
C THR A 617 -25.65 16.98 10.71
N LEU A 618 -25.09 17.55 11.79
CA LEU A 618 -24.51 16.78 12.89
C LEU A 618 -23.42 15.79 12.43
N CYS A 619 -22.67 16.14 11.37
CA CYS A 619 -21.55 15.33 10.90
C CYS A 619 -20.24 15.74 11.58
N GLU A 620 -19.28 14.83 11.59
CA GLU A 620 -17.92 15.06 12.08
C GLU A 620 -16.93 14.94 10.92
N PHE A 621 -16.03 15.91 10.79
CA PHE A 621 -14.95 15.97 9.82
C PHE A 621 -13.64 16.01 10.60
N LEU A 622 -12.92 14.90 10.62
CA LEU A 622 -11.87 14.64 11.60
C LEU A 622 -10.54 14.30 10.94
N THR A 623 -9.47 14.86 11.50
CA THR A 623 -8.10 14.42 11.22
C THR A 623 -7.46 13.95 12.51
N THR A 624 -7.31 12.65 12.65
CA THR A 624 -6.87 11.98 13.88
C THR A 624 -5.42 11.50 13.83
N GLU A 625 -4.86 11.45 12.63
CA GLU A 625 -3.47 11.09 12.35
C GLU A 625 -2.88 11.96 11.23
N VAL A 626 -1.57 11.82 11.00
CA VAL A 626 -0.90 12.52 9.90
C VAL A 626 -1.31 11.90 8.58
N ILE A 627 -1.82 12.70 7.66
CA ILE A 627 -2.25 12.24 6.34
C ILE A 627 -1.05 12.24 5.40
N THR A 628 -0.76 11.10 4.77
CA THR A 628 0.26 10.93 3.74
C THR A 628 -0.14 11.81 2.54
N ASN A 629 0.63 12.88 2.27
CA ASN A 629 0.36 14.03 1.36
C ASN A 629 -0.36 15.26 1.95
N GLY A 630 -0.63 15.27 3.26
CA GLY A 630 -1.17 16.42 3.97
C GLY A 630 -2.69 16.56 3.92
N LEU A 631 -3.21 17.35 4.88
CA LEU A 631 -4.62 17.74 4.94
C LEU A 631 -4.80 19.05 4.16
N ASP A 632 -5.61 19.06 3.11
CA ASP A 632 -5.92 20.30 2.38
C ASP A 632 -7.09 21.04 3.05
N ALA A 633 -8.28 20.46 2.99
CA ALA A 633 -9.48 21.01 3.62
C ALA A 633 -10.54 19.93 3.85
N HIS A 634 -11.35 20.06 4.89
CA HIS A 634 -12.51 19.18 5.06
C HIS A 634 -13.53 19.38 3.92
N ILE A 635 -13.88 20.63 3.61
CA ILE A 635 -14.83 20.96 2.53
C ILE A 635 -14.17 21.88 1.49
N LYS A 636 -14.29 21.50 0.21
CA LYS A 636 -13.92 22.35 -0.93
C LYS A 636 -15.11 22.64 -1.83
N MET A 637 -15.31 23.90 -2.17
CA MET A 637 -16.40 24.37 -3.03
C MET A 637 -15.90 25.35 -4.09
N GLU A 638 -16.18 25.04 -5.35
CA GLU A 638 -15.84 25.91 -6.48
C GLU A 638 -17.06 26.13 -7.37
N SER A 639 -17.52 27.38 -7.47
CA SER A 639 -18.64 27.79 -8.33
C SER A 639 -19.94 26.97 -8.13
N VAL A 640 -20.31 26.70 -6.88
CA VAL A 640 -21.54 25.97 -6.50
C VAL A 640 -22.41 26.83 -5.58
N GLN A 641 -23.73 26.62 -5.59
CA GLN A 641 -24.67 27.41 -4.78
C GLN A 641 -25.59 26.51 -3.98
N GLY A 642 -26.04 26.92 -2.79
CA GLY A 642 -27.12 26.27 -2.04
C GLY A 642 -26.70 25.25 -0.97
N ILE A 643 -25.39 25.07 -0.74
CA ILE A 643 -24.90 24.10 0.25
C ILE A 643 -25.21 24.56 1.68
N SER A 644 -25.62 23.64 2.55
CA SER A 644 -25.96 23.94 3.95
C SER A 644 -25.25 23.03 4.96
N PHE A 645 -24.64 23.64 5.97
CA PHE A 645 -23.95 22.99 7.09
C PHE A 645 -24.64 23.37 8.41
N ARG A 646 -25.07 22.38 9.20
CA ARG A 646 -25.74 22.58 10.48
C ARG A 646 -25.23 21.67 11.60
N GLY A 647 -24.72 22.24 12.68
CA GLY A 647 -24.30 21.50 13.88
C GLY A 647 -23.15 20.51 13.67
N ASN A 648 -22.28 20.75 12.68
CA ASN A 648 -21.16 19.84 12.36
C ASN A 648 -19.88 20.17 13.16
N LEU A 649 -18.99 19.20 13.30
CA LEU A 649 -17.64 19.37 13.85
C LEU A 649 -16.59 19.28 12.73
N PHE A 650 -15.66 20.22 12.68
CA PHE A 650 -14.47 20.22 11.84
C PHE A 650 -13.24 20.31 12.74
N GLU A 651 -12.43 19.25 12.83
CA GLU A 651 -11.38 19.18 13.83
C GLU A 651 -10.14 18.41 13.36
N ASN A 652 -8.97 19.01 13.64
CA ASN A 652 -7.71 18.29 13.62
C ASN A 652 -7.29 17.94 15.06
N GLN A 653 -7.24 16.64 15.35
CA GLN A 653 -6.83 16.05 16.62
C GLN A 653 -5.36 15.63 16.62
N ALA A 654 -4.71 15.59 15.45
CA ALA A 654 -3.32 15.20 15.26
C ALA A 654 -2.32 16.37 15.48
N ILE A 655 -2.70 17.41 16.22
CA ILE A 655 -1.91 18.65 16.42
C ILE A 655 -0.58 18.48 17.14
N ASN A 656 -0.27 17.29 17.66
CA ASN A 656 1.01 17.00 18.32
C ASN A 656 1.99 16.26 17.40
N SER A 657 1.56 15.90 16.18
CA SER A 657 2.36 15.16 15.21
C SER A 657 2.78 16.08 14.06
N PRO A 658 4.07 16.11 13.66
CA PRO A 658 4.49 16.84 12.47
C PRO A 658 3.76 16.34 11.20
N PRO A 659 3.36 17.22 10.26
CA PRO A 659 3.59 18.67 10.26
C PRO A 659 2.59 19.47 11.11
N TYR A 660 1.51 18.87 11.61
CA TYR A 660 0.39 19.56 12.28
C TYR A 660 0.73 20.16 13.67
N SER A 661 1.89 19.80 14.23
CA SER A 661 2.51 20.53 15.33
C SER A 661 2.71 22.01 15.01
N PHE A 662 2.89 22.35 13.72
CA PHE A 662 2.88 23.73 13.24
C PHE A 662 1.46 24.17 12.91
N ILE A 663 1.00 25.24 13.56
CA ILE A 663 -0.38 25.72 13.48
C ILE A 663 -0.83 26.10 12.05
N LEU A 664 0.13 26.39 11.16
CA LEU A 664 -0.15 26.74 9.76
C LEU A 664 -0.40 25.53 8.86
N ASP A 665 -0.01 24.34 9.29
CA ASP A 665 -0.13 23.10 8.52
C ASP A 665 -1.33 22.26 8.94
N ARG A 666 -2.15 22.74 9.88
CA ARG A 666 -3.30 22.00 10.45
C ARG A 666 -4.52 21.86 9.53
N GLY A 667 -4.41 22.31 8.28
CA GLY A 667 -5.48 22.24 7.28
C GLY A 667 -6.59 23.29 7.46
N ARG A 668 -7.67 23.16 6.71
CA ARG A 668 -8.78 24.15 6.65
C ARG A 668 -10.14 23.49 6.83
N GLY A 669 -11.08 24.20 7.44
CA GLY A 669 -12.47 23.73 7.59
C GLY A 669 -13.21 23.76 6.26
N ILE A 670 -13.58 24.96 5.82
CA ILE A 670 -14.29 25.18 4.55
C ILE A 670 -13.49 26.13 3.66
N VAL A 671 -13.23 25.71 2.42
CA VAL A 671 -12.63 26.53 1.37
C VAL A 671 -13.61 26.72 0.24
N SER A 672 -13.82 27.98 -0.15
CA SER A 672 -14.79 28.36 -1.16
C SER A 672 -14.28 29.41 -2.14
N ILE A 673 -14.50 29.15 -3.43
CA ILE A 673 -14.29 30.08 -4.53
C ILE A 673 -15.60 30.20 -5.30
N ASN A 674 -16.10 31.42 -5.49
CA ASN A 674 -17.31 31.74 -6.25
C ASN A 674 -18.56 30.94 -5.82
N SER A 675 -18.70 30.57 -4.55
CA SER A 675 -19.80 29.71 -4.09
C SER A 675 -20.70 30.40 -3.07
N ARG A 676 -21.97 30.02 -3.07
CA ARG A 676 -23.01 30.52 -2.15
C ARG A 676 -23.42 29.42 -1.19
N PHE A 677 -23.24 29.60 0.13
CA PHE A 677 -23.50 28.56 1.11
C PHE A 677 -23.89 29.12 2.49
N SER A 678 -24.37 28.24 3.37
CA SER A 678 -24.76 28.57 4.74
C SER A 678 -24.10 27.66 5.76
N VAL A 679 -23.56 28.24 6.82
CA VAL A 679 -22.98 27.56 7.98
C VAL A 679 -23.71 28.07 9.21
N ASN A 680 -24.80 27.41 9.57
CA ASN A 680 -25.70 27.88 10.62
C ASN A 680 -25.81 26.85 11.73
N GLU A 681 -25.99 27.26 12.98
CA GLU A 681 -26.37 26.38 14.08
C GLU A 681 -27.55 25.46 13.71
N TYR A 682 -27.50 24.22 14.19
CA TYR A 682 -28.62 23.30 14.15
C TYR A 682 -29.56 23.61 15.33
N CYS A 683 -30.86 23.57 15.08
CA CYS A 683 -31.88 23.60 16.12
C CYS A 683 -32.60 22.26 16.15
N SER A 684 -32.63 21.59 17.30
CA SER A 684 -33.28 20.29 17.47
C SER A 684 -34.81 20.34 17.40
N VAL A 685 -35.39 21.55 17.46
CA VAL A 685 -36.83 21.78 17.42
C VAL A 685 -37.21 22.62 16.20
N THR A 686 -38.41 22.36 15.66
CA THR A 686 -39.00 23.17 14.60
C THR A 686 -39.50 24.48 15.18
N LEU A 687 -39.08 25.60 14.59
CA LEU A 687 -39.42 26.94 15.05
C LEU A 687 -40.24 27.70 14.02
N PRO A 688 -41.22 28.53 14.43
CA PRO A 688 -41.86 29.50 13.56
C PRO A 688 -40.83 30.43 12.90
N LEU A 689 -41.11 30.84 11.67
CA LEU A 689 -40.24 31.77 10.93
C LEU A 689 -39.96 33.03 11.75
N GLY A 690 -38.67 33.35 11.94
CA GLY A 690 -38.23 34.55 12.68
C GLY A 690 -37.99 34.36 14.18
N THR A 691 -38.28 33.19 14.76
CA THR A 691 -37.98 32.91 16.17
C THR A 691 -36.56 32.36 16.37
N LEU A 692 -35.88 32.79 17.43
CA LEU A 692 -34.53 32.33 17.78
C LEU A 692 -34.61 30.96 18.47
N CYS A 693 -33.65 30.08 18.17
CA CYS A 693 -33.53 28.81 18.89
C CYS A 693 -33.06 29.05 20.33
N SER A 694 -33.66 28.37 21.30
CA SER A 694 -33.21 28.43 22.69
C SER A 694 -31.84 27.77 22.81
N SER A 695 -30.95 28.29 23.67
CA SER A 695 -29.61 27.73 23.90
C SER A 695 -29.60 26.22 24.19
N ALA A 696 -30.59 25.71 24.93
CA ALA A 696 -30.73 24.28 25.25
C ALA A 696 -30.98 23.37 24.02
N ASN A 697 -31.41 23.93 22.89
CA ASN A 697 -31.75 23.21 21.67
C ASN A 697 -30.82 23.54 20.49
N LYS A 698 -29.77 24.32 20.74
CA LYS A 698 -28.80 24.76 19.74
C LYS A 698 -27.58 23.85 19.72
N THR A 699 -27.24 23.37 18.54
CA THR A 699 -25.94 22.72 18.28
C THR A 699 -25.17 23.57 17.26
N PRO A 700 -24.10 24.28 17.67
CA PRO A 700 -23.31 25.10 16.76
C PRO A 700 -22.51 24.21 15.80
N ASN A 701 -22.15 24.72 14.61
CA ASN A 701 -20.99 24.13 13.94
C ASN A 701 -19.74 24.54 14.73
N THR A 702 -18.79 23.63 14.88
CA THR A 702 -17.54 23.88 15.60
C THR A 702 -16.36 23.61 14.68
N PHE A 703 -15.50 24.61 14.52
CA PHE A 703 -14.19 24.49 13.89
C PHE A 703 -13.17 24.50 15.02
N ARG A 704 -12.30 23.48 15.10
CA ARG A 704 -11.32 23.38 16.17
C ARG A 704 -9.96 22.96 15.66
N ASN A 705 -8.91 23.61 16.15
CA ASN A 705 -7.51 23.19 15.92
C ASN A 705 -7.10 23.16 14.43
N LEU A 706 -7.67 23.99 13.56
CA LEU A 706 -7.27 24.09 12.14
C LEU A 706 -6.45 25.36 11.90
N THR A 707 -5.84 25.49 10.72
CA THR A 707 -5.23 26.75 10.29
C THR A 707 -6.29 27.79 9.97
N PHE A 708 -7.31 27.40 9.21
CA PHE A 708 -8.47 28.24 8.86
C PHE A 708 -9.78 27.56 9.23
N GLY A 709 -10.71 28.32 9.80
CA GLY A 709 -12.11 27.88 9.93
C GLY A 709 -12.80 27.92 8.56
N ILE A 710 -13.00 29.12 8.02
CA ILE A 710 -13.65 29.35 6.71
C ILE A 710 -12.81 30.32 5.89
N TYR A 711 -12.50 29.94 4.65
CA TYR A 711 -11.93 30.81 3.63
C TYR A 711 -12.88 30.91 2.44
N ALA A 712 -13.43 32.08 2.16
CA ALA A 712 -14.37 32.29 1.06
C ALA A 712 -14.02 33.52 0.22
N TRP A 713 -13.97 33.35 -1.10
CA TRP A 713 -13.70 34.43 -2.04
C TRP A 713 -14.68 34.38 -3.22
N SER A 714 -15.08 35.56 -3.73
CA SER A 714 -15.94 35.67 -4.91
C SER A 714 -15.39 36.68 -5.92
N SER A 715 -15.50 36.40 -7.22
CA SER A 715 -15.14 37.34 -8.29
C SER A 715 -16.23 38.37 -8.59
N ASN A 716 -17.50 38.08 -8.29
CA ASN A 716 -18.65 38.89 -8.69
C ASN A 716 -19.46 39.49 -7.52
N GLY A 717 -19.02 39.34 -6.26
CA GLY A 717 -19.71 39.88 -5.09
C GLY A 717 -20.99 39.17 -4.65
N PHE A 718 -21.83 38.69 -5.57
CA PHE A 718 -23.19 38.20 -5.27
C PHE A 718 -23.27 36.76 -4.75
N ASN A 719 -22.15 36.06 -4.62
CA ASN A 719 -22.09 34.71 -4.05
C ASN A 719 -22.12 34.73 -2.51
N THR A 720 -23.22 35.25 -1.95
CA THR A 720 -23.36 35.56 -0.52
C THR A 720 -23.17 34.36 0.42
N VAL A 721 -22.55 34.60 1.58
CA VAL A 721 -22.35 33.57 2.62
C VAL A 721 -23.08 33.96 3.91
N SER A 722 -23.72 32.99 4.56
CA SER A 722 -24.33 33.13 5.89
C SER A 722 -23.60 32.25 6.89
N ILE A 723 -23.08 32.82 7.96
CA ILE A 723 -22.30 32.14 9.02
C ILE A 723 -22.88 32.56 10.37
N ARG A 724 -23.71 31.72 10.98
CA ARG A 724 -24.48 32.08 12.17
C ARG A 724 -24.42 31.05 13.29
N GLY A 725 -24.12 31.49 14.51
CA GLY A 725 -24.19 30.64 15.70
C GLY A 725 -23.12 29.55 15.75
N ASN A 726 -21.89 29.83 15.30
CA ASN A 726 -20.82 28.84 15.22
C ASN A 726 -19.67 29.13 16.20
N ASN A 727 -18.87 28.10 16.47
CA ASN A 727 -17.68 28.18 17.30
C ASN A 727 -16.41 28.01 16.46
N PHE A 728 -15.43 28.88 16.67
CA PHE A 728 -14.09 28.81 16.09
C PHE A 728 -13.09 28.77 17.24
N ILE A 729 -12.49 27.61 17.50
CA ILE A 729 -11.70 27.33 18.70
C ILE A 729 -10.25 27.00 18.33
N ASN A 730 -9.30 27.74 18.90
CA ASN A 730 -7.87 27.49 18.73
C ASN A 730 -7.42 27.48 17.25
N LEU A 731 -7.82 28.52 16.50
CA LEU A 731 -7.39 28.73 15.11
C LEU A 731 -6.74 30.12 14.97
N PRO A 732 -5.65 30.26 14.20
CA PRO A 732 -5.07 31.56 13.92
C PRO A 732 -5.90 32.39 12.94
N TYR A 733 -6.75 31.75 12.12
CA TYR A 733 -7.63 32.43 11.17
C TYR A 733 -9.05 31.86 11.25
N GLY A 734 -9.98 32.61 11.83
CA GLY A 734 -11.38 32.19 11.96
C GLY A 734 -12.09 32.17 10.60
N ILE A 735 -12.42 33.36 10.08
CA ILE A 735 -13.12 33.54 8.81
C ILE A 735 -12.39 34.58 7.94
N TYR A 736 -12.16 34.24 6.68
CA TYR A 736 -11.77 35.19 5.63
C TYR A 736 -12.88 35.31 4.58
N LEU A 737 -13.36 36.53 4.33
CA LEU A 737 -14.33 36.85 3.29
C LEU A 737 -13.74 37.89 2.32
N GLY A 738 -13.48 37.46 1.08
CA GLY A 738 -12.96 38.29 0.00
C GLY A 738 -14.01 38.62 -1.06
N ASN A 739 -14.20 39.92 -1.34
CA ASN A 739 -15.12 40.46 -2.35
C ASN A 739 -16.53 39.87 -2.25
N GLN A 740 -17.11 39.90 -1.05
CA GLN A 740 -18.45 39.40 -0.74
C GLN A 740 -19.45 40.54 -0.54
N LEU A 741 -20.63 40.42 -1.13
CA LEU A 741 -21.77 41.32 -0.90
C LEU A 741 -22.83 40.62 -0.05
N PHE A 742 -23.40 41.36 0.90
CA PHE A 742 -24.54 40.91 1.73
C PHE A 742 -24.24 39.74 2.68
N ALA A 743 -22.96 39.47 2.98
CA ALA A 743 -22.59 38.40 3.90
C ALA A 743 -23.20 38.62 5.29
N ASP A 744 -23.69 37.55 5.93
CA ASP A 744 -24.23 37.58 7.30
C ASP A 744 -23.28 36.78 8.22
N VAL A 745 -22.57 37.47 9.11
CA VAL A 745 -21.71 36.87 10.14
C VAL A 745 -22.24 37.32 11.50
N SER A 746 -23.09 36.48 12.12
CA SER A 746 -23.78 36.86 13.37
C SER A 746 -23.76 35.76 14.42
N TYR A 747 -23.73 36.12 15.70
CA TYR A 747 -23.85 35.17 16.82
C TYR A 747 -22.72 34.12 16.91
N ASN A 748 -21.56 34.37 16.31
CA ASN A 748 -20.44 33.41 16.34
C ASN A 748 -19.50 33.70 17.52
N ASN A 749 -18.82 32.65 18.00
CA ASN A 749 -17.81 32.73 19.03
C ASN A 749 -16.44 32.37 18.47
N PHE A 750 -15.44 33.23 18.69
CA PHE A 750 -14.07 33.08 18.22
C PHE A 750 -13.11 33.06 19.41
N GLU A 751 -12.30 32.00 19.49
CA GLU A 751 -11.11 31.89 20.31
C GLU A 751 -9.89 31.82 19.38
N ILE A 752 -9.25 32.97 19.20
CA ILE A 752 -8.19 33.20 18.23
C ILE A 752 -6.86 32.73 18.82
N ALA A 753 -6.19 31.82 18.13
CA ALA A 753 -4.85 31.35 18.49
C ALA A 753 -3.76 32.25 17.89
N PHE A 754 -2.58 32.24 18.51
CA PHE A 754 -1.41 32.96 17.98
C PHE A 754 -0.79 32.26 16.77
N GLY A 755 -0.65 33.00 15.66
CA GLY A 755 0.07 32.60 14.47
C GLY A 755 1.55 33.04 14.49
N VAL A 756 2.47 32.11 14.24
CA VAL A 756 3.92 32.35 14.30
C VAL A 756 4.52 33.20 13.16
N LYS A 757 3.76 33.57 12.12
CA LYS A 757 4.29 34.27 10.93
C LYS A 757 3.48 35.50 10.45
N SER A 758 2.28 35.75 10.98
CA SER A 758 1.42 36.88 10.59
C SER A 758 0.37 37.17 11.66
N SER A 759 -0.19 38.38 11.66
CA SER A 759 -1.28 38.76 12.55
C SER A 759 -2.47 37.81 12.38
N SER A 760 -2.82 37.12 13.46
CA SER A 760 -3.98 36.22 13.52
C SER A 760 -5.27 37.01 13.62
N TYR A 761 -6.39 36.45 13.16
CA TYR A 761 -7.67 37.15 13.20
C TYR A 761 -8.89 36.24 13.38
N GLY A 762 -9.92 36.78 14.00
CA GLY A 762 -11.23 36.14 14.09
C GLY A 762 -11.99 36.25 12.77
N LEU A 763 -12.13 37.48 12.25
CA LEU A 763 -12.81 37.76 11.00
C LEU A 763 -12.01 38.76 10.16
N TYR A 764 -11.85 38.46 8.86
CA TYR A 764 -11.25 39.35 7.88
C TYR A 764 -12.23 39.61 6.74
N LEU A 765 -12.55 40.89 6.52
CA LEU A 765 -13.40 41.37 5.44
C LEU A 765 -12.53 42.14 4.44
N ASP A 766 -12.21 41.53 3.30
CA ASP A 766 -11.44 42.17 2.22
C ASP A 766 -12.35 42.49 1.04
N ALA A 767 -12.37 43.74 0.58
CA ALA A 767 -13.18 44.22 -0.54
C ALA A 767 -14.69 43.86 -0.45
N SER A 768 -15.19 43.60 0.75
CA SER A 768 -16.55 43.13 1.01
C SER A 768 -17.45 44.30 1.45
N SER A 769 -18.73 44.29 1.09
CA SER A 769 -19.65 45.39 1.46
C SER A 769 -21.09 44.95 1.67
N LYS A 770 -21.91 45.81 2.28
CA LYS A 770 -23.31 45.54 2.65
C LYS A 770 -23.47 44.31 3.56
N TYR A 771 -22.41 43.93 4.26
CA TYR A 771 -22.42 42.81 5.18
C TYR A 771 -23.17 43.17 6.47
N LYS A 772 -23.62 42.13 7.16
CA LYS A 772 -24.12 42.18 8.52
C LYS A 772 -23.14 41.45 9.43
N VAL A 773 -22.45 42.19 10.29
CA VAL A 773 -21.52 41.63 11.27
C VAL A 773 -21.97 42.05 12.66
N THR A 774 -22.69 41.17 13.35
CA THR A 774 -23.34 41.53 14.62
C THR A 774 -23.35 40.45 15.68
N GLU A 775 -23.28 40.86 16.94
CA GLU A 775 -23.47 39.96 18.10
C GLU A 775 -22.51 38.77 18.09
N ASN A 776 -21.29 38.96 17.58
CA ASN A 776 -20.22 37.97 17.66
C ASN A 776 -19.32 38.24 18.87
N ASN A 777 -18.69 37.19 19.40
CA ASN A 777 -17.75 37.24 20.51
C ASN A 777 -16.33 36.91 20.02
N PHE A 778 -15.36 37.78 20.27
CA PHE A 778 -13.95 37.59 19.89
C PHE A 778 -13.06 37.60 21.12
N THR A 779 -12.35 36.49 21.30
CA THR A 779 -11.44 36.26 22.43
C THR A 779 -10.11 35.67 21.96
N SER A 780 -9.06 35.81 22.78
CA SER A 780 -7.80 35.08 22.63
C SER A 780 -7.30 34.62 24.00
N SER A 781 -6.56 33.51 24.03
CA SER A 781 -5.91 32.97 25.23
C SER A 781 -4.58 33.66 25.56
N MET A 782 -4.06 34.51 24.66
CA MET A 782 -2.81 35.25 24.83
C MET A 782 -3.01 36.74 24.49
N ILE A 783 -2.81 37.61 25.48
CA ILE A 783 -3.12 39.03 25.43
C ILE A 783 -2.10 39.83 24.59
N ILE A 784 -0.83 39.38 24.57
CA ILE A 784 0.29 40.06 23.88
C ILE A 784 0.61 39.48 22.49
N ALA A 785 -0.06 38.39 22.11
CA ALA A 785 0.06 37.77 20.80
C ALA A 785 -0.65 38.64 19.76
N GLN A 786 -0.09 38.87 18.56
CA GLN A 786 -0.67 39.73 17.49
C GLN A 786 -2.01 39.19 16.93
N THR A 787 -3.06 39.10 17.77
CA THR A 787 -4.40 38.61 17.46
C THR A 787 -5.37 39.79 17.34
N THR A 788 -6.07 39.86 16.22
CA THR A 788 -7.07 40.90 15.94
C THR A 788 -8.47 40.31 15.91
N GLY A 789 -9.44 40.91 16.60
CA GLY A 789 -10.82 40.42 16.56
C GLY A 789 -11.40 40.46 15.14
N ILE A 790 -11.50 41.67 14.58
CA ILE A 790 -11.99 41.90 13.22
C ILE A 790 -11.01 42.79 12.43
N VAL A 791 -10.71 42.41 11.19
CA VAL A 791 -10.00 43.22 10.21
C VAL A 791 -10.94 43.60 9.07
N VAL A 792 -10.98 44.88 8.71
CA VAL A 792 -11.77 45.41 7.59
C VAL A 792 -10.86 46.13 6.61
N GLN A 793 -10.89 45.69 5.34
CA GLN A 793 -10.02 46.20 4.28
C GLN A 793 -10.79 46.54 2.99
N ASN A 794 -10.48 47.70 2.42
CA ASN A 794 -10.88 48.12 1.07
C ASN A 794 -12.37 47.96 0.76
N THR A 795 -13.24 48.20 1.73
CA THR A 795 -14.68 47.96 1.56
C THR A 795 -15.40 49.03 0.72
N TYR A 796 -14.71 50.12 0.37
CA TYR A 796 -15.21 51.15 -0.55
C TYR A 796 -14.69 50.92 -1.97
N GLY A 797 -15.57 51.04 -2.96
CA GLY A 797 -15.20 50.95 -4.38
C GLY A 797 -15.24 49.55 -4.99
N SER A 798 -15.97 48.59 -4.40
CA SER A 798 -16.34 47.36 -5.11
C SER A 798 -17.01 47.74 -6.44
N PRO A 799 -16.62 47.16 -7.60
CA PRO A 799 -16.97 47.62 -8.94
C PRO A 799 -18.49 47.62 -9.26
N TYR A 800 -19.33 47.18 -8.32
CA TYR A 800 -20.77 47.11 -8.43
C TYR A 800 -21.52 48.23 -7.68
N ILE A 801 -20.83 49.25 -7.16
CA ILE A 801 -21.45 50.34 -6.41
C ILE A 801 -21.56 51.59 -7.29
N ASN A 802 -22.72 51.75 -7.94
CA ASN A 802 -23.19 53.07 -8.39
C ASN A 802 -23.96 53.72 -7.22
N SER A 803 -23.51 54.92 -6.83
CA SER A 803 -24.19 55.95 -6.06
C SER A 803 -25.61 55.61 -5.52
N SER A 804 -25.68 55.08 -4.29
CA SER A 804 -26.65 55.46 -3.23
C SER A 804 -26.81 54.34 -2.18
N VAL A 805 -26.82 54.77 -0.92
CA VAL A 805 -27.33 54.13 0.31
C VAL A 805 -26.55 52.98 1.00
N HIS A 806 -25.96 53.37 2.15
CA HIS A 806 -25.68 52.67 3.43
C HIS A 806 -24.21 52.41 3.78
N ASP A 807 -23.91 52.73 5.05
CA ASP A 807 -22.66 52.45 5.74
C ASP A 807 -22.46 50.93 5.93
N ASN A 808 -21.21 50.47 5.81
CA ASN A 808 -20.84 49.15 6.29
C ASN A 808 -20.78 49.23 7.82
N MET A 809 -21.44 48.31 8.52
CA MET A 809 -21.58 48.41 9.98
C MET A 809 -21.06 47.16 10.69
N ILE A 810 -20.20 47.40 11.68
CA ILE A 810 -19.79 46.41 12.68
C ILE A 810 -20.53 46.74 13.98
N TYR A 811 -21.47 45.89 14.38
CA TYR A 811 -22.50 46.24 15.37
C TYR A 811 -22.58 45.26 16.53
N LYS A 812 -22.60 45.72 17.79
CA LYS A 812 -22.86 44.86 18.97
C LYS A 812 -21.97 43.62 19.08
N ASN A 813 -20.71 43.70 18.66
CA ASN A 813 -19.76 42.62 18.88
C ASN A 813 -19.03 42.82 20.22
N TYR A 814 -18.62 41.72 20.84
CA TYR A 814 -17.89 41.71 22.09
C TYR A 814 -16.43 41.29 21.84
N PHE A 815 -15.49 42.00 22.47
CA PHE A 815 -14.06 41.82 22.29
C PHE A 815 -13.36 41.75 23.65
N GLN A 816 -12.50 40.74 23.83
CA GLN A 816 -11.77 40.54 25.09
C GLN A 816 -10.43 39.84 24.86
N ASN A 817 -9.39 40.23 25.61
CA ASN A 817 -8.08 39.53 25.62
C ASN A 817 -7.37 39.49 24.26
N LEU A 818 -7.43 40.57 23.48
CA LEU A 818 -6.86 40.66 22.13
C LEU A 818 -5.71 41.67 22.07
N TYR A 819 -4.88 41.58 21.02
CA TYR A 819 -3.93 42.63 20.72
C TYR A 819 -4.62 43.86 20.12
N VAL A 820 -5.51 43.63 19.15
CA VAL A 820 -6.38 44.68 18.60
C VAL A 820 -7.82 44.18 18.58
N GLY A 821 -8.77 44.98 19.06
CA GLY A 821 -10.18 44.63 18.98
C GLY A 821 -10.67 44.65 17.52
N GLY A 822 -10.70 45.83 16.92
CA GLY A 822 -11.06 46.06 15.52
C GLY A 822 -9.98 46.83 14.78
N GLN A 823 -9.62 46.38 13.57
CA GLN A 823 -8.66 47.03 12.69
C GLN A 823 -9.32 47.41 11.37
N SER A 824 -9.19 48.67 10.99
CA SER A 824 -9.61 49.20 9.69
C SER A 824 -8.38 49.62 8.88
N GLN A 825 -8.27 49.13 7.65
CA GLN A 825 -7.14 49.44 6.77
C GLN A 825 -7.57 49.64 5.32
N GLY A 826 -6.80 50.42 4.56
CA GLY A 826 -7.17 50.78 3.19
C GLY A 826 -8.45 51.62 3.12
N ARG A 827 -9.05 51.69 1.92
CA ARG A 827 -10.16 52.62 1.66
C ARG A 827 -11.50 52.01 2.04
N ASN A 828 -12.07 52.42 3.18
CA ASN A 828 -13.37 51.97 3.70
C ASN A 828 -14.43 53.08 3.75
N ALA A 829 -14.18 54.21 3.09
CA ALA A 829 -15.10 55.34 3.00
C ALA A 829 -15.03 56.03 1.64
N THR A 830 -16.07 56.80 1.30
CA THR A 830 -16.16 57.56 0.06
C THR A 830 -15.01 58.54 -0.10
N ASN A 831 -14.67 59.23 0.97
CA ASN A 831 -13.68 60.30 0.98
C ASN A 831 -12.58 60.01 2.01
N GLN A 832 -11.34 60.38 1.68
CA GLN A 832 -10.20 60.34 2.59
C GLN A 832 -9.75 61.78 2.84
N TYR A 833 -9.86 62.23 4.08
CA TYR A 833 -9.52 63.60 4.47
C TYR A 833 -8.15 63.62 5.13
N SER A 834 -7.25 64.48 4.65
CA SER A 834 -5.89 64.63 5.18
C SER A 834 -5.83 65.48 6.46
N SER A 835 -6.87 66.28 6.75
CA SER A 835 -6.97 67.11 7.95
C SER A 835 -8.38 67.08 8.54
N CYS A 836 -8.46 67.21 9.87
CA CYS A 836 -9.70 67.20 10.63
C CYS A 836 -10.25 68.64 10.68
N SER A 837 -10.77 69.15 9.55
CA SER A 837 -11.35 70.49 9.49
C SER A 837 -12.83 70.50 9.92
N THR A 838 -13.34 71.67 10.33
CA THR A 838 -14.69 71.86 10.89
C THR A 838 -15.84 71.79 9.85
N ALA A 839 -15.54 71.60 8.56
CA ALA A 839 -16.57 71.47 7.53
C ALA A 839 -17.16 70.05 7.54
N GLN A 840 -18.47 69.92 7.79
CA GLN A 840 -19.26 68.68 7.77
C GLN A 840 -19.02 67.93 6.44
N PRO A 841 -18.20 66.86 6.40
CA PRO A 841 -17.86 66.25 5.13
C PRO A 841 -18.99 65.32 4.68
N GLN A 842 -19.46 65.52 3.45
CA GLN A 842 -20.46 64.64 2.82
C GLN A 842 -19.82 63.28 2.51
N GLY A 843 -20.47 62.17 2.86
CA GLY A 843 -19.97 60.82 2.54
C GLY A 843 -20.55 59.71 3.41
N TYR A 844 -20.19 58.47 3.07
CA TYR A 844 -20.59 57.24 3.77
C TYR A 844 -19.37 56.31 3.90
N GLY A 845 -19.40 55.36 4.82
CA GLY A 845 -18.27 54.43 4.99
C GLY A 845 -18.46 53.41 6.11
N LEU A 846 -17.36 52.82 6.55
CA LEU A 846 -17.34 51.90 7.69
C LEU A 846 -17.66 52.61 9.00
N VAL A 847 -18.56 52.01 9.79
CA VAL A 847 -18.96 52.48 11.13
C VAL A 847 -18.88 51.34 12.14
N TRP A 848 -18.22 51.61 13.27
CA TRP A 848 -18.20 50.74 14.43
C TRP A 848 -19.22 51.25 15.44
N LYS A 849 -20.25 50.46 15.76
CA LYS A 849 -21.37 50.92 16.59
C LYS A 849 -21.75 49.92 17.69
N CYS A 850 -21.98 50.41 18.90
CA CYS A 850 -22.46 49.63 20.05
C CYS A 850 -21.63 48.37 20.37
N ASN A 851 -20.36 48.32 19.99
CA ASN A 851 -19.47 47.21 20.35
C ASN A 851 -18.94 47.37 21.77
N GLU A 852 -18.59 46.26 22.40
CA GLU A 852 -18.07 46.23 23.76
C GLU A 852 -16.64 45.67 23.77
N PHE A 853 -15.68 46.48 24.21
CA PHE A 853 -14.28 46.11 24.39
C PHE A 853 -14.00 46.02 25.88
N THR A 854 -13.54 44.86 26.35
CA THR A 854 -13.30 44.62 27.77
C THR A 854 -11.89 44.12 28.01
N GLN A 855 -11.38 44.40 29.21
CA GLN A 855 -10.01 44.11 29.61
C GLN A 855 -9.63 42.64 29.35
N LEU A 856 -8.45 42.32 28.82
CA LEU A 856 -7.34 43.23 28.41
C LEU A 856 -7.24 43.35 26.87
N ILE A 857 -7.29 44.57 26.31
CA ILE A 857 -6.94 44.81 24.90
C ILE A 857 -5.58 45.52 24.86
N HIS A 858 -4.57 44.90 24.22
CA HIS A 858 -3.16 45.31 24.42
C HIS A 858 -2.74 46.56 23.65
N ARG A 859 -3.09 46.68 22.36
CA ARG A 859 -2.62 47.77 21.48
C ARG A 859 -3.68 48.82 21.22
N ALA A 860 -4.86 48.41 20.77
CA ALA A 860 -5.97 49.32 20.48
C ALA A 860 -7.32 48.58 20.48
N ASP A 861 -8.35 49.15 21.07
CA ASP A 861 -9.72 48.68 20.90
C ASP A 861 -10.14 48.85 19.44
N LEU A 862 -9.93 50.04 18.89
CA LEU A 862 -10.11 50.35 17.47
C LEU A 862 -8.84 50.96 16.88
N ALA A 863 -8.32 50.36 15.80
CA ALA A 863 -7.18 50.86 15.04
C ALA A 863 -7.58 51.23 13.61
N VAL A 864 -7.19 52.43 13.16
CA VAL A 864 -7.21 52.82 11.74
C VAL A 864 -5.77 52.95 11.25
N THR A 865 -5.30 51.93 10.53
CA THR A 865 -3.87 51.79 10.21
C THR A 865 -3.48 52.40 8.87
N SER A 866 -4.42 52.55 7.95
CA SER A 866 -4.25 53.23 6.66
C SER A 866 -5.61 53.56 6.02
N GLY A 867 -5.61 54.44 5.00
CA GLY A 867 -6.79 54.74 4.20
C GLY A 867 -7.85 55.55 4.96
N ALA A 868 -9.14 55.16 4.97
CA ALA A 868 -10.19 55.94 5.64
C ALA A 868 -11.39 55.10 6.07
N ILE A 869 -12.03 55.48 7.17
CA ILE A 869 -13.36 55.02 7.62
C ILE A 869 -14.37 56.18 7.53
N TRP A 870 -15.65 55.95 7.85
CA TRP A 870 -16.62 57.05 7.82
C TRP A 870 -16.18 58.17 8.76
N TYR A 871 -16.20 59.41 8.25
CA TYR A 871 -15.67 60.55 8.98
C TYR A 871 -16.40 60.81 10.30
N HIS A 872 -17.70 60.51 10.40
CA HIS A 872 -18.48 60.73 11.62
C HIS A 872 -18.81 59.40 12.29
N GLN A 873 -17.98 58.88 13.20
CA GLN A 873 -18.37 57.69 13.98
C GLN A 873 -19.45 58.07 15.00
N GLY A 874 -20.72 58.05 14.57
CA GLY A 874 -21.89 58.55 15.32
C GLY A 874 -22.21 60.03 15.03
N ASN A 875 -23.09 60.63 15.82
CA ASN A 875 -23.34 62.08 15.85
C ASN A 875 -23.79 62.52 17.26
N TYR A 876 -23.99 63.83 17.49
CA TYR A 876 -24.35 64.37 18.82
C TYR A 876 -25.64 63.81 19.43
N THR A 877 -26.62 63.39 18.62
CA THR A 877 -27.89 62.82 19.11
C THR A 877 -27.91 61.29 19.11
N ASN A 878 -26.96 60.67 18.40
CA ASN A 878 -26.81 59.23 18.23
C ASN A 878 -25.31 58.89 18.13
N PRO A 879 -24.57 58.99 19.24
CA PRO A 879 -23.14 58.64 19.29
C PRO A 879 -22.91 57.17 18.89
N ALA A 880 -21.66 56.83 18.57
CA ALA A 880 -21.34 55.47 18.11
C ALA A 880 -21.60 54.40 19.18
N GLY A 881 -21.56 54.77 20.47
CA GLY A 881 -21.99 53.88 21.54
C GLY A 881 -21.10 52.67 21.80
N ASN A 882 -19.87 52.63 21.29
CA ASN A 882 -18.92 51.59 21.69
C ASN A 882 -18.43 51.86 23.12
N SER A 883 -18.29 50.80 23.92
CA SER A 883 -17.69 50.84 25.25
C SER A 883 -16.24 50.37 25.15
N PHE A 884 -15.29 51.20 25.57
CA PHE A 884 -13.85 50.95 25.46
C PHE A 884 -13.29 50.29 26.72
N SER A 885 -12.21 49.54 26.55
CA SER A 885 -11.56 48.75 27.60
C SER A 885 -10.73 49.62 28.56
N HIS A 886 -10.30 50.81 28.12
CA HIS A 886 -9.45 51.74 28.85
C HIS A 886 -8.18 51.08 29.40
N THR A 887 -7.61 50.12 28.64
CA THR A 887 -6.50 49.28 29.10
C THR A 887 -5.16 50.04 29.15
N PRO A 888 -4.47 50.18 30.30
CA PRO A 888 -3.42 51.20 30.50
C PRO A 888 -2.05 50.91 29.84
N PHE A 889 -2.00 50.14 28.74
CA PHE A 889 -0.75 49.77 28.08
C PHE A 889 -0.15 50.90 27.23
N TYR A 890 -0.97 51.78 26.65
CA TYR A 890 -0.56 52.91 25.81
C TYR A 890 -1.55 54.08 25.94
N ASP A 891 -1.10 55.31 25.69
CA ASP A 891 -1.93 56.52 25.81
C ASP A 891 -3.06 56.59 24.75
N ASP A 892 -2.94 55.87 23.62
CA ASP A 892 -3.92 55.79 22.52
C ASP A 892 -4.57 54.40 22.38
N ASN A 893 -4.83 53.74 23.51
CA ASN A 893 -5.39 52.38 23.62
C ASN A 893 -6.86 52.24 23.15
N ASP A 894 -7.69 53.26 23.29
CA ASP A 894 -9.12 53.16 22.94
C ASP A 894 -9.29 53.31 21.41
N ILE A 895 -8.67 54.35 20.84
CA ILE A 895 -8.71 54.61 19.40
C ILE A 895 -7.32 55.04 18.92
N SER A 896 -6.68 54.18 18.13
CA SER A 896 -5.37 54.45 17.52
C SER A 896 -5.53 54.81 16.03
N ARG A 897 -4.90 55.90 15.59
CA ARG A 897 -4.86 56.32 14.18
C ARG A 897 -3.41 56.50 13.71
N ASN A 898 -3.03 55.82 12.63
CA ASN A 898 -1.73 56.04 11.98
C ASN A 898 -1.72 57.34 11.16
N LEU A 899 -0.53 57.92 10.95
CA LEU A 899 -0.35 59.15 10.16
C LEU A 899 -0.91 59.04 8.74
N ASP A 900 -0.76 57.86 8.11
CA ASP A 900 -1.22 57.59 6.75
C ASP A 900 -2.73 57.31 6.65
N ALA A 901 -3.43 57.25 7.79
CA ALA A 901 -4.89 57.14 7.84
C ALA A 901 -5.55 58.52 7.79
N GLY A 902 -6.63 58.62 7.04
CA GLY A 902 -7.50 59.79 6.95
C GLY A 902 -8.13 60.14 8.30
N CYS A 903 -8.40 61.43 8.48
CA CYS A 903 -9.06 61.98 9.65
C CYS A 903 -10.51 61.46 9.79
N PHE A 904 -10.93 61.26 11.04
CA PHE A 904 -12.32 60.99 11.42
C PHE A 904 -12.61 61.56 12.82
N HIS A 905 -13.88 61.82 13.11
CA HIS A 905 -14.39 62.26 14.40
C HIS A 905 -15.20 61.14 15.05
N TYR A 906 -14.93 60.89 16.33
CA TYR A 906 -15.68 59.94 17.13
C TYR A 906 -16.58 60.66 18.12
N TYR A 907 -17.88 60.35 18.09
CA TYR A 907 -18.86 60.95 19.01
C TYR A 907 -19.04 60.01 20.20
N HIS A 908 -18.50 60.43 21.35
CA HIS A 908 -18.65 59.73 22.63
C HIS A 908 -20.03 60.02 23.25
N HIS A 909 -20.52 59.09 24.06
CA HIS A 909 -21.56 59.45 25.02
C HIS A 909 -20.96 60.38 26.07
N PRO A 910 -21.70 61.40 26.55
CA PRO A 910 -21.28 62.24 27.65
C PRO A 910 -21.08 61.47 28.96
#